data_AF-A0A2E9XI55-F1
#
_entry.id   AF-A0A2E9XI55-F1
#
_cell.length_a   1.000
_cell.length_b   1.000
_cell.length_c   1.000
_cell.angle_alpha   90.00
_cell.angle_beta   90.00
_cell.angle_gamma   90.00
#
_symmetry.space_group_name_H-M   'P 1'
#
loop_
_entity.id
_entity.type
_entity.pdbx_description
1 polymer ?
#
loop_
_entity_poly.entity_id
_entity_poly.type
_entity_poly.pdbx_seq_one_letter_code
_entity_poly.pdbx_strand_id
1 'polypeptide(L)'
;MSDMFSIGANAIQLYRHSLTTVSNNIANLNTEGYSRQVTDVSESAPVERGNIFLGTGARLEGVVRAYDEYTESSLRNSNSDLETQQPQVNYANRIIDLMGSDTAGLTGALDQFFASASALSTDPASTTQRGVFLRDGDILAARFREVSGGLADIEAETRAEVNQQVAIMNSLTEQMVLVNKQLARKSYAAKQPPGLLDTRDALLRDMSAVTRIHVTEQTNGQVMINLGSSGGTQLVSDGKATLLAAEFSESNPAKVDLIANPYGDAEPTSTISSGALGGLMNLRSQTLTPAIESFDRLAQIFVQEVNKIHEAGLDAEGNRGKKLFVIDTVFEVSAPTIRGDVDVEIEVTDPDAFKYSPFEIQYMATDKVWRIKDDSTGVVTFSEPGLSVLHHAGMDIAFDGQLNNGDTFFINPKSRPAAGMQLGISDPMTVAASALMRVVPSNTNIGDAKGSVSFSQDLDFEGFQFGKSVRALVNNPNAVSDSNVIGNSIQPAYVIPRGVSDVALMLDIPQESNMQLQVITSEGVHVLGHQIDEDTRAGMTSLDQGFRSNSQYSSAYLNGEGDGSYLGMNMTYGFLAESSEKESFQNDVEGTGLIKVTTSIPASAYTDRISFTENTSNASIDVVGANSLILNGHSLGALTLNAGAKTSAAAMANWINSSVATRNGTIVPTEVIASAADLNLQLLVSINGKEISHGATAPSTASDLVTLINAQSAATKVTASETPGGGIKLTNAPGFEGQPITLGNPDLSSDLNALGNRNKTFTSIGVTAVARNVINASKAELNFAQQISINGTTITGNYQANPSAEGLADLINAQSASTNVVATAYTNGSLGITNAVGFEGENIELGNPVASSSTNTLGQKNKVYTGTLNLNSDDKVRFTFGANGAPSDLVELGLRTGLYIDEAVGEDLAVFVTGSGVASISAGYTETEMNSENELQKDAPFVVAFTSDDQYIITDTRSETVVATRTFEPGEPIKYQNFTLSLDAAPVRGDTFTIEENIDGVGNNSNILLMVELQNKPVVDGYQSISDAYIDTVSTVGNKATLSRISQEALQVVYDQAVETKDAVSGVSLDSEAADLIRFQQAYQASAQVIQVASKLFDSILGLR
;
A
#
# COMPACT_ATOMS: atom_id res chain seq x y z
N MET A 1 -56.59 -27.26 -91.40
CA MET A 1 -57.01 -28.44 -90.60
C MET A 1 -55.85 -29.07 -89.84
N SER A 2 -54.63 -29.16 -90.39
CA SER A 2 -53.42 -29.51 -89.61
C SER A 2 -53.28 -28.68 -88.33
N ASP A 3 -53.61 -27.40 -88.44
CA ASP A 3 -53.39 -26.40 -87.38
C ASP A 3 -54.35 -26.59 -86.19
N MET A 4 -55.59 -27.07 -86.41
CA MET A 4 -56.51 -27.43 -85.32
C MET A 4 -56.11 -28.74 -84.62
N PHE A 5 -55.56 -29.68 -85.38
CA PHE A 5 -55.09 -30.95 -84.84
C PHE A 5 -53.83 -30.74 -83.98
N SER A 6 -52.90 -29.88 -84.41
CA SER A 6 -51.72 -29.51 -83.62
C SER A 6 -52.05 -28.71 -82.37
N ILE A 7 -52.97 -27.73 -82.46
CA ILE A 7 -53.45 -26.96 -81.28
C ILE A 7 -54.13 -27.90 -80.28
N GLY A 8 -55.03 -28.78 -80.76
CA GLY A 8 -55.71 -29.76 -79.91
C GLY A 8 -54.74 -30.77 -79.28
N ALA A 9 -53.76 -31.28 -80.04
CA ALA A 9 -52.77 -32.24 -79.54
C ALA A 9 -51.86 -31.62 -78.48
N ASN A 10 -51.38 -30.38 -78.70
CA ASN A 10 -50.59 -29.63 -77.73
C ASN A 10 -51.39 -29.33 -76.46
N ALA A 11 -52.66 -28.95 -76.58
CA ALA A 11 -53.56 -28.72 -75.45
C ALA A 11 -53.81 -30.00 -74.63
N ILE A 12 -54.04 -31.15 -75.27
CA ILE A 12 -54.19 -32.46 -74.59
C ILE A 12 -52.91 -32.83 -73.84
N GLN A 13 -51.74 -32.65 -74.46
CA GLN A 13 -50.46 -32.94 -73.80
C GLN A 13 -50.20 -32.01 -72.62
N LEU A 14 -50.49 -30.71 -72.77
CA LEU A 14 -50.40 -29.72 -71.71
C LEU A 14 -51.31 -30.10 -70.53
N TYR A 15 -52.62 -30.30 -70.76
CA TYR A 15 -53.55 -30.63 -69.68
C TYR A 15 -53.28 -32.00 -69.05
N ARG A 16 -52.77 -32.99 -69.81
CA ARG A 16 -52.30 -34.26 -69.25
C ARG A 16 -51.16 -34.04 -68.26
N HIS A 17 -50.19 -33.19 -68.63
CA HIS A 17 -49.07 -32.86 -67.74
C HIS A 17 -49.51 -32.01 -66.55
N SER A 18 -50.42 -31.04 -66.72
CA SER A 18 -51.02 -30.31 -65.61
C SER A 18 -51.78 -31.23 -64.64
N LEU A 19 -52.52 -32.23 -65.15
CA LEU A 19 -53.16 -33.27 -64.31
C LEU A 19 -52.14 -34.12 -63.54
N THR A 20 -51.02 -34.48 -64.16
CA THR A 20 -49.93 -35.20 -63.48
C THR A 20 -49.27 -34.32 -62.41
N THR A 21 -49.05 -33.03 -62.68
CA THR A 21 -48.50 -32.08 -61.70
C THR A 21 -49.40 -31.93 -60.48
N VAL A 22 -50.71 -31.74 -60.69
CA VAL A 22 -51.69 -31.69 -59.59
C VAL A 22 -51.72 -33.01 -58.80
N SER A 23 -51.68 -34.15 -59.50
CA SER A 23 -51.63 -35.47 -58.84
C SER A 23 -50.35 -35.65 -58.01
N ASN A 24 -49.21 -35.15 -58.50
CA ASN A 24 -47.94 -35.16 -57.77
C ASN A 24 -47.99 -34.24 -56.55
N ASN A 25 -48.61 -33.06 -56.65
CA ASN A 25 -48.79 -32.18 -55.49
C ASN A 25 -49.63 -32.85 -54.40
N ILE A 26 -50.76 -33.46 -54.77
CA ILE A 26 -51.63 -34.18 -53.82
C ILE A 26 -50.88 -35.36 -53.17
N ALA A 27 -50.11 -36.11 -53.95
CA ALA A 27 -49.34 -37.25 -53.45
C ALA A 27 -48.22 -36.85 -52.49
N ASN A 28 -47.61 -35.68 -52.70
CA ASN A 28 -46.50 -35.17 -51.88
C ASN A 28 -46.93 -34.11 -50.85
N LEU A 29 -48.24 -33.92 -50.62
CA LEU A 29 -48.77 -32.93 -49.65
C LEU A 29 -48.12 -33.05 -48.26
N ASN A 30 -47.92 -34.28 -47.78
CA ASN A 30 -47.33 -34.55 -46.47
C ASN A 30 -45.82 -34.81 -46.53
N THR A 31 -45.17 -34.53 -47.66
CA THR A 31 -43.71 -34.63 -47.78
C THR A 31 -43.11 -33.32 -47.33
N GLU A 32 -42.33 -33.37 -46.26
CA GLU A 32 -41.66 -32.20 -45.70
C GLU A 32 -40.75 -31.52 -46.73
N GLY A 33 -40.78 -30.19 -46.77
CA GLY A 33 -39.98 -29.39 -47.71
C GLY A 33 -40.47 -29.40 -49.17
N TYR A 34 -41.51 -30.15 -49.52
CA TYR A 34 -42.07 -30.15 -50.88
C TYR A 34 -42.73 -28.81 -51.22
N SER A 35 -42.36 -28.22 -52.36
CA SER A 35 -43.02 -27.02 -52.88
C SER A 35 -44.10 -27.37 -53.90
N ARG A 36 -45.24 -26.67 -53.85
CA ARG A 36 -46.32 -26.80 -54.83
C ARG A 36 -45.78 -26.57 -56.23
N GLN A 37 -46.00 -27.50 -57.13
CA GLN A 37 -45.55 -27.40 -58.51
C GLN A 37 -46.67 -26.88 -59.42
N VAL A 38 -46.33 -26.03 -60.37
CA VAL A 38 -47.24 -25.44 -61.36
C VAL A 38 -46.66 -25.66 -62.76
N THR A 39 -47.53 -25.96 -63.72
CA THR A 39 -47.11 -26.06 -65.12
C THR A 39 -46.85 -24.68 -65.69
N ASP A 40 -45.63 -24.45 -66.18
CA ASP A 40 -45.26 -23.23 -66.89
C ASP A 40 -45.59 -23.37 -68.37
N VAL A 41 -46.30 -22.38 -68.91
CA VAL A 41 -46.96 -22.47 -70.21
C VAL A 41 -46.61 -21.24 -71.03
N SER A 42 -45.99 -21.47 -72.18
CA SER A 42 -45.77 -20.42 -73.18
C SER A 42 -46.61 -20.64 -74.43
N GLU A 43 -46.91 -19.53 -75.12
CA GLU A 43 -47.53 -19.60 -76.43
C GLU A 43 -46.56 -20.26 -77.42
N SER A 44 -47.05 -21.22 -78.19
CA SER A 44 -46.27 -21.82 -79.27
C SER A 44 -46.04 -20.78 -80.36
N ALA A 45 -44.87 -20.80 -81.00
CA ALA A 45 -44.52 -19.82 -82.02
C ALA A 45 -45.64 -19.74 -83.10
N PRO A 46 -46.19 -18.54 -83.36
CA PRO A 46 -47.27 -18.40 -84.31
C PRO A 46 -46.78 -18.76 -85.72
N VAL A 47 -47.65 -19.36 -86.52
CA VAL A 47 -47.35 -19.68 -87.92
C VAL A 47 -47.78 -18.48 -88.77
N GLU A 48 -46.84 -17.94 -89.53
CA GLU A 48 -47.09 -16.85 -90.46
C GLU A 48 -47.78 -17.38 -91.73
N ARG A 49 -48.94 -16.80 -92.09
CA ARG A 49 -49.60 -17.05 -93.38
C ARG A 49 -49.92 -15.72 -94.06
N GLY A 50 -49.12 -15.33 -95.05
CA GLY A 50 -49.28 -14.03 -95.70
C GLY A 50 -48.92 -12.90 -94.73
N ASN A 51 -49.78 -11.90 -94.59
CA ASN A 51 -49.58 -10.75 -93.68
C ASN A 51 -50.19 -10.95 -92.26
N ILE A 52 -50.60 -12.17 -91.89
CA ILE A 52 -51.21 -12.46 -90.59
C ILE A 52 -50.46 -13.57 -89.85
N PHE A 53 -50.28 -13.38 -88.55
CA PHE A 53 -49.77 -14.39 -87.62
C PHE A 53 -50.94 -15.16 -87.02
N LEU A 54 -50.94 -16.48 -87.17
CA LEU A 54 -51.93 -17.36 -86.56
C LEU A 54 -51.29 -18.09 -85.38
N GLY A 55 -51.84 -17.92 -84.19
CA GLY A 55 -51.37 -18.62 -82.99
C GLY A 55 -51.49 -20.14 -83.14
N THR A 56 -50.50 -20.89 -82.64
CA THR A 56 -50.45 -22.36 -82.72
C THR A 56 -50.77 -23.04 -81.40
N GLY A 57 -51.44 -22.31 -80.49
CA GLY A 57 -51.86 -22.80 -79.18
C GLY A 57 -50.74 -22.69 -78.14
N ALA A 58 -50.98 -23.26 -76.96
CA ALA A 58 -50.04 -23.22 -75.85
C ALA A 58 -49.22 -24.53 -75.79
N ARG A 59 -47.96 -24.45 -75.36
CA ARG A 59 -47.11 -25.61 -75.06
C ARG A 59 -46.59 -25.55 -73.64
N LEU A 60 -46.29 -26.71 -73.09
CA LEU A 60 -45.60 -26.82 -71.81
C LEU A 60 -44.14 -26.40 -71.99
N GLU A 61 -43.68 -25.42 -71.20
CA GLU A 61 -42.27 -25.03 -71.13
C GLU A 61 -41.53 -25.85 -70.07
N GLY A 62 -42.20 -26.10 -68.94
CA GLY A 62 -41.67 -26.91 -67.85
C GLY A 62 -42.65 -27.03 -66.69
N VAL A 63 -42.20 -27.67 -65.62
CA VAL A 63 -42.88 -27.65 -64.32
C VAL A 63 -41.98 -26.88 -63.37
N VAL A 64 -42.49 -25.78 -62.85
CA VAL A 64 -41.77 -24.91 -61.91
C VAL A 64 -42.46 -24.97 -60.56
N ARG A 65 -41.72 -24.63 -59.50
CA ARG A 65 -42.26 -24.50 -58.16
C ARG A 65 -42.95 -23.15 -57.96
N ALA A 66 -44.01 -23.12 -57.18
CA ALA A 66 -44.57 -21.89 -56.62
C ALA A 66 -43.63 -21.44 -55.49
N TYR A 67 -42.90 -20.35 -55.71
CA TYR A 67 -41.84 -19.88 -54.83
C TYR A 67 -41.80 -18.37 -54.78
N ASP A 68 -41.53 -17.84 -53.60
CA ASP A 68 -41.25 -16.44 -53.37
C ASP A 68 -40.07 -16.30 -52.40
N GLU A 69 -38.96 -15.74 -52.90
CA GLU A 69 -37.71 -15.55 -52.13
C GLU A 69 -37.91 -14.64 -50.91
N TYR A 70 -38.81 -13.67 -50.97
CA TYR A 70 -39.06 -12.78 -49.84
C TYR A 70 -39.71 -13.55 -48.68
N THR A 71 -40.70 -14.40 -48.98
CA THR A 71 -41.35 -15.24 -47.95
C THR A 71 -40.39 -16.27 -47.34
N GLU A 72 -39.53 -16.89 -48.15
CA GLU A 72 -38.53 -17.86 -47.66
C GLU A 72 -37.38 -17.19 -46.90
N SER A 73 -36.95 -16.01 -47.33
CA SER A 73 -36.00 -15.18 -46.57
C SER A 73 -36.60 -14.76 -45.22
N SER A 74 -37.88 -14.35 -45.19
CA SER A 74 -38.57 -14.01 -43.95
C SER A 74 -38.66 -15.22 -43.01
N LEU A 75 -38.97 -16.41 -43.53
CA LEU A 75 -39.03 -17.66 -42.75
C LEU A 75 -37.65 -18.04 -42.17
N ARG A 76 -36.58 -17.95 -42.98
CA ARG A 76 -35.21 -18.22 -42.49
C ARG A 76 -34.78 -17.23 -41.40
N ASN A 77 -35.13 -15.95 -41.55
CA ASN A 77 -34.80 -14.93 -40.55
C ASN A 77 -35.55 -15.17 -39.23
N SER A 78 -36.87 -15.40 -39.29
CA SER A 78 -37.66 -15.66 -38.08
C SER A 78 -37.25 -16.96 -37.39
N ASN A 79 -36.89 -17.99 -38.15
CA ASN A 79 -36.35 -19.25 -37.61
C ASN A 79 -35.04 -19.00 -36.85
N SER A 80 -34.11 -18.27 -37.47
CA SER A 80 -32.83 -17.94 -36.83
C SER A 80 -33.02 -17.14 -35.54
N ASP A 81 -33.90 -16.14 -35.55
CA ASP A 81 -34.14 -15.33 -34.36
C ASP A 81 -34.78 -16.16 -33.23
N LEU A 82 -35.73 -17.04 -33.56
CA LEU A 82 -36.34 -17.98 -32.60
C LEU A 82 -35.31 -18.93 -31.96
N GLU A 83 -34.50 -19.59 -32.79
CA GLU A 83 -33.45 -20.53 -32.36
C GLU A 83 -32.36 -19.87 -31.50
N THR A 84 -32.24 -18.54 -31.57
CA THR A 84 -31.33 -17.77 -30.70
C THR A 84 -31.72 -17.86 -29.21
N GLN A 85 -33.03 -17.97 -28.92
CA GLN A 85 -33.52 -17.88 -27.54
C GLN A 85 -33.43 -19.21 -26.78
N GLN A 86 -33.52 -20.34 -27.47
CA GLN A 86 -33.59 -21.66 -26.83
C GLN A 86 -32.37 -21.99 -25.96
N PRO A 87 -31.11 -21.79 -26.41
CA PRO A 87 -29.95 -21.97 -25.55
C PRO A 87 -29.95 -21.02 -24.34
N GLN A 88 -30.40 -19.79 -24.51
CA GLN A 88 -30.45 -18.81 -23.43
C GLN A 88 -31.39 -19.25 -22.31
N VAL A 89 -32.60 -19.72 -22.65
CA VAL A 89 -33.57 -20.20 -21.67
C VAL A 89 -33.06 -21.46 -20.94
N ASN A 90 -32.57 -22.45 -21.70
CA ASN A 90 -32.17 -23.74 -21.14
C ASN A 90 -31.03 -23.60 -20.10
N TYR A 91 -29.97 -22.87 -20.47
CA TYR A 91 -28.81 -22.75 -19.59
C TYR A 91 -28.99 -21.69 -18.51
N ALA A 92 -29.74 -20.60 -18.76
CA ALA A 92 -30.02 -19.63 -17.70
C ALA A 92 -30.88 -20.27 -16.58
N ASN A 93 -31.87 -21.11 -16.93
CA ASN A 93 -32.62 -21.88 -15.93
C ASN A 93 -31.72 -22.83 -15.13
N ARG A 94 -30.75 -23.49 -15.76
CA ARG A 94 -29.80 -24.35 -15.03
C ARG A 94 -28.90 -23.57 -14.08
N ILE A 95 -28.45 -22.37 -14.47
CA ILE A 95 -27.69 -21.48 -13.58
C ILE A 95 -28.58 -21.06 -12.39
N ILE A 96 -29.86 -20.73 -12.64
CA ILE A 96 -30.83 -20.39 -11.58
C ILE A 96 -31.07 -21.59 -10.65
N ASP A 97 -31.23 -22.80 -11.17
CA ASP A 97 -31.45 -24.00 -10.35
C ASP A 97 -30.22 -24.33 -9.49
N LEU A 98 -29.02 -24.09 -10.01
CA LEU A 98 -27.76 -24.28 -9.30
C LEU A 98 -27.57 -23.25 -8.18
N MET A 99 -27.74 -21.95 -8.49
CA MET A 99 -27.43 -20.86 -7.57
C MET A 99 -28.63 -20.47 -6.68
N GLY A 100 -29.85 -20.57 -7.19
CA GLY A 100 -31.09 -20.16 -6.52
C GLY A 100 -31.73 -21.23 -5.63
N SER A 101 -31.11 -22.40 -5.49
CA SER A 101 -31.62 -23.46 -4.61
C SER A 101 -31.44 -23.09 -3.13
N ASP A 102 -32.51 -23.17 -2.34
CA ASP A 102 -32.45 -22.95 -0.88
C ASP A 102 -31.54 -23.96 -0.15
N THR A 103 -31.29 -25.13 -0.76
CA THR A 103 -30.52 -26.23 -0.14
C THR A 103 -29.17 -26.49 -0.77
N ALA A 104 -29.04 -26.23 -2.08
CA ALA A 104 -27.80 -26.44 -2.82
C ALA A 104 -27.05 -25.13 -3.12
N GLY A 105 -27.72 -23.98 -3.00
CA GLY A 105 -27.15 -22.65 -3.17
C GLY A 105 -26.42 -22.14 -1.92
N LEU A 106 -25.85 -20.94 -2.03
CA LEU A 106 -24.95 -20.37 -1.02
C LEU A 106 -25.67 -19.81 0.22
N THR A 107 -26.89 -19.29 0.07
CA THR A 107 -27.62 -18.56 1.13
C THR A 107 -27.74 -19.37 2.42
N GLY A 108 -28.18 -20.63 2.33
CA GLY A 108 -28.33 -21.49 3.52
C GLY A 108 -27.01 -21.78 4.24
N ALA A 109 -25.90 -21.87 3.50
CA ALA A 109 -24.58 -22.09 4.08
C ALA A 109 -24.03 -20.84 4.77
N LEU A 110 -24.25 -19.65 4.19
CA LEU A 110 -23.91 -18.37 4.82
C LEU A 110 -24.71 -18.18 6.12
N ASP A 111 -26.02 -18.42 6.08
CA ASP A 111 -26.88 -18.32 7.26
C ASP A 111 -26.43 -19.27 8.37
N GLN A 112 -26.05 -20.50 8.02
CA GLN A 112 -25.54 -21.48 8.98
C GLN A 112 -24.18 -21.04 9.57
N PHE A 113 -23.26 -20.53 8.76
CA PHE A 113 -21.97 -20.00 9.22
C PHE A 113 -22.16 -18.86 10.23
N PHE A 114 -22.95 -17.83 9.90
CA PHE A 114 -23.19 -16.70 10.80
C PHE A 114 -24.01 -17.10 12.05
N ALA A 115 -24.95 -18.03 11.94
CA ALA A 115 -25.66 -18.58 13.09
C ALA A 115 -24.70 -19.30 14.06
N SER A 116 -23.74 -20.07 13.54
CA SER A 116 -22.71 -20.73 14.35
C SER A 116 -21.75 -19.74 15.01
N ALA A 117 -21.38 -18.64 14.32
CA ALA A 117 -20.60 -17.54 14.88
C ALA A 117 -21.38 -16.81 16.00
N SER A 118 -22.68 -16.58 15.81
CA SER A 118 -23.56 -15.99 16.81
C SER A 118 -23.67 -16.89 18.06
N ALA A 119 -23.81 -18.20 17.87
CA ALA A 119 -23.79 -19.15 18.98
C ALA A 119 -22.45 -19.10 19.72
N LEU A 120 -21.32 -19.10 19.00
CA LEU A 120 -19.97 -18.98 19.58
C LEU A 120 -19.75 -17.67 20.35
N SER A 121 -20.40 -16.57 19.93
CA SER A 121 -20.34 -15.30 20.67
C SER A 121 -20.89 -15.41 22.09
N THR A 122 -21.86 -16.29 22.35
CA THR A 122 -22.44 -16.43 23.68
C THR A 122 -21.51 -17.11 24.69
N ASP A 123 -20.60 -17.96 24.22
CA ASP A 123 -19.60 -18.64 25.04
C ASP A 123 -18.30 -18.87 24.23
N PRO A 124 -17.45 -17.82 24.05
CA PRO A 124 -16.24 -17.91 23.25
C PRO A 124 -15.20 -18.91 23.77
N ALA A 125 -15.30 -19.33 25.03
CA ALA A 125 -14.42 -20.34 25.61
C ALA A 125 -14.86 -21.78 25.25
N SER A 126 -16.05 -21.96 24.68
CA SER A 126 -16.62 -23.26 24.38
C SER A 126 -15.91 -23.95 23.21
N THR A 127 -15.14 -24.98 23.54
CA THR A 127 -14.49 -25.87 22.57
C THR A 127 -15.48 -26.53 21.62
N THR A 128 -16.69 -26.81 22.12
CA THR A 128 -17.77 -27.42 21.32
C THR A 128 -18.33 -26.43 20.31
N GLN A 129 -18.57 -25.17 20.69
CA GLN A 129 -19.07 -24.15 19.76
C GLN A 129 -18.02 -23.78 18.72
N ARG A 130 -16.74 -23.73 19.09
CA ARG A 130 -15.62 -23.56 18.14
C ARG A 130 -15.56 -24.67 17.11
N GLY A 131 -15.75 -25.92 17.55
CA GLY A 131 -15.82 -27.07 16.64
C GLY A 131 -17.03 -27.03 15.69
N VAL A 132 -18.18 -26.54 16.18
CA VAL A 132 -19.37 -26.32 15.34
C VAL A 132 -19.11 -25.22 14.31
N PHE A 133 -18.52 -24.10 14.73
CA PHE A 133 -18.17 -22.97 13.89
C PHE A 133 -17.20 -23.37 12.76
N LEU A 134 -16.11 -24.09 13.07
CA LEU A 134 -15.18 -24.57 12.05
C LEU A 134 -15.81 -25.54 11.05
N ARG A 135 -16.63 -26.48 11.53
CA ARG A 135 -17.33 -27.42 10.65
C ARG A 135 -18.28 -26.68 9.70
N ASP A 136 -19.02 -25.71 10.21
CA ASP A 136 -19.98 -24.95 9.41
C ASP A 136 -19.24 -24.00 8.43
N GLY A 137 -18.04 -23.52 8.79
CA GLY A 137 -17.10 -22.87 7.87
C GLY A 137 -16.58 -23.78 6.75
N ASP A 138 -16.22 -25.03 7.06
CA ASP A 138 -15.81 -26.01 6.04
C ASP A 138 -16.97 -26.35 5.08
N ILE A 139 -18.20 -26.49 5.61
CA ILE A 139 -19.41 -26.67 4.80
C ILE A 139 -19.61 -25.48 3.84
N LEU A 140 -19.42 -24.25 4.32
CA LEU A 140 -19.52 -23.06 3.49
C LEU A 140 -18.47 -23.05 2.38
N ALA A 141 -17.20 -23.32 2.70
CA ALA A 141 -16.13 -23.41 1.70
C ALA A 141 -16.44 -24.51 0.66
N ALA A 142 -16.94 -25.67 1.10
CA ALA A 142 -17.35 -26.74 0.20
C ALA A 142 -18.51 -26.32 -0.73
N ARG A 143 -19.45 -25.51 -0.24
CA ARG A 143 -20.57 -24.97 -1.06
C ARG A 143 -20.08 -24.01 -2.13
N PHE A 144 -19.13 -23.13 -1.83
CA PHE A 144 -18.47 -22.29 -2.85
C PHE A 144 -17.84 -23.15 -3.94
N ARG A 145 -17.09 -24.20 -3.58
CA ARG A 145 -16.48 -25.11 -4.55
C ARG A 145 -17.50 -25.87 -5.39
N GLU A 146 -18.60 -26.33 -4.80
CA GLU A 146 -19.65 -27.09 -5.51
C GLU A 146 -20.39 -26.23 -6.53
N VAL A 147 -20.78 -25.00 -6.16
CA VAL A 147 -21.44 -24.07 -7.10
C VAL A 147 -20.47 -23.63 -8.20
N SER A 148 -19.20 -23.36 -7.86
CA SER A 148 -18.16 -23.03 -8.86
C SER A 148 -17.93 -24.19 -9.84
N GLY A 149 -17.90 -25.43 -9.33
CA GLY A 149 -17.83 -26.64 -10.15
C GLY A 149 -19.02 -26.79 -11.10
N GLY A 150 -20.24 -26.59 -10.61
CA GLY A 150 -21.45 -26.64 -11.44
C GLY A 150 -21.48 -25.58 -12.55
N LEU A 151 -20.96 -24.37 -12.29
CA LEU A 151 -20.80 -23.33 -13.32
C LEU A 151 -19.75 -23.72 -14.36
N ALA A 152 -18.64 -24.34 -13.93
CA ALA A 152 -17.60 -24.87 -14.83
C ALA A 152 -18.12 -26.02 -15.70
N ASP A 153 -19.01 -26.87 -15.18
CA ASP A 153 -19.66 -27.92 -15.96
C ASP A 153 -20.57 -27.32 -17.05
N ILE A 154 -21.37 -26.30 -16.72
CA ILE A 154 -22.19 -25.56 -17.69
C ILE A 154 -21.31 -24.92 -18.78
N GLU A 155 -20.16 -24.36 -18.41
CA GLU A 155 -19.20 -23.81 -19.36
C GLU A 155 -18.62 -24.89 -20.31
N ALA A 156 -18.21 -26.03 -19.78
CA ALA A 156 -17.71 -27.14 -20.59
C ALA A 156 -18.78 -27.69 -21.55
N GLU A 157 -20.02 -27.81 -21.10
CA GLU A 157 -21.15 -28.23 -21.92
C GLU A 157 -21.48 -27.22 -23.03
N THR A 158 -21.55 -25.92 -22.71
CA THR A 158 -21.79 -24.89 -23.73
C THR A 158 -20.65 -24.82 -24.75
N ARG A 159 -19.41 -25.10 -24.34
CA ARG A 159 -18.26 -25.27 -25.25
C ARG A 159 -18.43 -26.45 -26.20
N ALA A 160 -18.85 -27.60 -25.68
CA ALA A 160 -19.14 -28.76 -26.51
C ALA A 160 -20.27 -28.47 -27.52
N GLU A 161 -21.33 -27.81 -27.08
CA GLU A 161 -22.48 -27.45 -27.92
C GLU A 161 -22.09 -26.46 -29.02
N VAL A 162 -21.28 -25.44 -28.72
CA VAL A 162 -20.76 -24.50 -29.74
C VAL A 162 -19.98 -25.24 -30.82
N ASN A 163 -19.06 -26.14 -30.43
CA ASN A 163 -18.30 -26.95 -31.39
C ASN A 163 -19.21 -27.85 -32.23
N GLN A 164 -20.25 -28.43 -31.62
CA GLN A 164 -21.24 -29.24 -32.32
C GLN A 164 -22.03 -28.43 -33.35
N GLN A 165 -22.48 -27.23 -33.00
CA GLN A 165 -23.20 -26.33 -33.92
C GLN A 165 -22.31 -25.88 -35.09
N VAL A 166 -21.03 -25.59 -34.83
CA VAL A 166 -20.05 -25.30 -35.88
C VAL A 166 -19.85 -26.50 -36.82
N ALA A 167 -19.76 -27.71 -36.27
CA ALA A 167 -19.65 -28.94 -37.07
C ALA A 167 -20.89 -29.18 -37.96
N ILE A 168 -22.10 -28.94 -37.42
CA ILE A 168 -23.35 -29.01 -38.18
C ILE A 168 -23.35 -27.98 -39.31
N MET A 169 -22.98 -26.73 -39.04
CA MET A 169 -22.91 -25.68 -40.07
C MET A 169 -21.91 -26.04 -41.18
N ASN A 170 -20.74 -26.58 -40.83
CA ASN A 170 -19.76 -27.05 -41.80
C ASN A 170 -20.32 -28.14 -42.71
N SER A 171 -21.00 -29.14 -42.13
CA SER A 171 -21.64 -30.20 -42.91
C SER A 171 -22.72 -29.67 -43.86
N LEU A 172 -23.58 -28.76 -43.39
CA LEU A 172 -24.62 -28.13 -44.22
C LEU A 172 -24.01 -27.29 -45.35
N THR A 173 -22.93 -26.57 -45.07
CA THR A 173 -22.19 -25.77 -46.06
C THR A 173 -21.60 -26.66 -47.17
N GLU A 174 -21.01 -27.81 -46.81
CA GLU A 174 -20.51 -28.78 -47.77
C GLU A 174 -21.62 -29.42 -48.61
N GLN A 175 -22.74 -29.80 -47.98
CA GLN A 175 -23.92 -30.33 -48.69
C GLN A 175 -24.48 -29.29 -49.67
N MET A 176 -24.54 -28.02 -49.27
CA MET A 176 -24.96 -26.93 -50.14
C MET A 176 -24.06 -26.78 -51.37
N VAL A 177 -22.73 -26.93 -51.20
CA VAL A 177 -21.79 -26.92 -52.32
C VAL A 177 -22.07 -28.05 -53.30
N LEU A 178 -22.41 -29.25 -52.81
CA LEU A 178 -22.78 -30.38 -53.68
C LEU A 178 -24.06 -30.07 -54.47
N VAL A 179 -25.07 -29.50 -53.81
CA VAL A 179 -26.32 -29.07 -54.48
C VAL A 179 -26.04 -27.98 -55.51
N ASN A 180 -25.25 -26.96 -55.16
CA ASN A 180 -24.82 -25.91 -56.10
C ASN A 180 -24.07 -26.47 -57.31
N LYS A 181 -23.22 -27.50 -57.14
CA LYS A 181 -22.55 -28.17 -58.27
C LYS A 181 -23.54 -28.90 -59.19
N GLN A 182 -24.63 -29.44 -58.65
CA GLN A 182 -25.70 -30.04 -59.46
C GLN A 182 -26.51 -28.97 -60.20
N LEU A 183 -26.84 -27.86 -59.53
CA LEU A 183 -27.54 -26.71 -60.12
C LEU A 183 -26.71 -26.00 -61.20
N ALA A 184 -25.39 -26.01 -61.11
CA ALA A 184 -24.50 -25.44 -62.14
C ALA A 184 -24.70 -26.05 -63.55
N ARG A 185 -25.32 -27.24 -63.65
CA ARG A 185 -25.50 -27.97 -64.91
C ARG A 185 -26.54 -27.36 -65.85
N LYS A 186 -27.39 -26.42 -65.38
CA LYS A 186 -28.37 -25.70 -66.21
C LYS A 186 -28.15 -24.20 -66.08
N SER A 187 -28.54 -23.45 -67.10
CA SER A 187 -28.30 -21.99 -67.15
C SER A 187 -29.40 -21.15 -66.48
N TYR A 188 -30.57 -21.74 -66.20
CA TYR A 188 -31.73 -21.02 -65.65
C TYR A 188 -32.42 -21.85 -64.58
N ALA A 189 -32.84 -21.19 -63.49
CA ALA A 189 -33.56 -21.81 -62.38
C ALA A 189 -34.85 -22.54 -62.84
N ALA A 190 -35.61 -21.96 -63.77
CA ALA A 190 -36.83 -22.56 -64.32
C ALA A 190 -36.61 -23.90 -65.07
N LYS A 191 -35.36 -24.24 -65.42
CA LYS A 191 -35.00 -25.50 -66.09
C LYS A 191 -34.39 -26.53 -65.14
N GLN A 192 -34.34 -26.23 -63.84
CA GLN A 192 -33.84 -27.14 -62.82
C GLN A 192 -34.93 -28.14 -62.40
N PRO A 193 -34.56 -29.36 -61.96
CA PRO A 193 -35.48 -30.24 -61.27
C PRO A 193 -36.01 -29.58 -59.98
N PRO A 194 -37.34 -29.47 -59.76
CA PRO A 194 -37.90 -28.82 -58.57
C PRO A 194 -37.39 -29.40 -57.26
N GLY A 195 -37.26 -30.73 -57.15
CA GLY A 195 -36.77 -31.38 -55.94
C GLY A 195 -35.34 -31.01 -55.54
N LEU A 196 -34.48 -30.58 -56.48
CA LEU A 196 -33.15 -30.06 -56.16
C LEU A 196 -33.21 -28.65 -55.54
N LEU A 197 -34.15 -27.82 -55.98
CA LEU A 197 -34.39 -26.50 -55.40
C LEU A 197 -35.06 -26.63 -54.02
N ASP A 198 -35.94 -27.61 -53.84
CA ASP A 198 -36.54 -27.91 -52.53
C ASP A 198 -35.47 -28.41 -51.53
N THR A 199 -34.56 -29.28 -51.97
CA THR A 199 -33.43 -29.76 -51.13
C THR A 199 -32.51 -28.60 -50.75
N ARG A 200 -32.21 -27.70 -51.70
CA ARG A 200 -31.43 -26.49 -51.44
C ARG A 200 -32.11 -25.64 -50.35
N ASP A 201 -33.41 -25.40 -50.47
CA ASP A 201 -34.11 -24.51 -49.55
C ASP A 201 -34.30 -25.14 -48.16
N ALA A 202 -34.46 -26.47 -48.09
CA ALA A 202 -34.39 -27.20 -46.83
C ALA A 202 -33.03 -27.01 -46.13
N LEU A 203 -31.92 -27.19 -46.86
CA LEU A 203 -30.58 -26.94 -46.32
C LEU A 203 -30.40 -25.47 -45.87
N LEU A 204 -30.94 -24.50 -46.62
CA LEU A 204 -30.91 -23.09 -46.20
C LEU A 204 -31.70 -22.82 -44.92
N ARG A 205 -32.83 -23.51 -44.71
CA ARG A 205 -33.59 -23.45 -43.45
C ARG A 205 -32.81 -24.08 -42.31
N ASP A 206 -32.22 -25.25 -42.51
CA ASP A 206 -31.37 -25.91 -41.49
C ASP A 206 -30.16 -25.03 -41.12
N MET A 207 -29.51 -24.40 -42.11
CA MET A 207 -28.42 -23.46 -41.87
C MET A 207 -28.88 -22.25 -41.05
N SER A 208 -30.09 -21.73 -41.33
CA SER A 208 -30.67 -20.59 -40.61
C SER A 208 -30.96 -20.89 -39.14
N ALA A 209 -31.27 -22.14 -38.79
CA ALA A 209 -31.46 -22.56 -37.40
C ALA A 209 -30.14 -22.47 -36.60
N VAL A 210 -29.01 -22.83 -37.22
CA VAL A 210 -27.69 -22.75 -36.57
C VAL A 210 -27.24 -21.30 -36.40
N THR A 211 -27.30 -20.50 -37.47
CA THR A 211 -26.98 -19.06 -37.44
C THR A 211 -27.65 -18.33 -38.59
N ARG A 212 -27.88 -17.03 -38.41
CA ARG A 212 -28.44 -16.20 -39.48
C ARG A 212 -27.51 -16.20 -40.70
N ILE A 213 -28.11 -16.42 -41.86
CA ILE A 213 -27.42 -16.44 -43.15
C ILE A 213 -28.03 -15.39 -44.09
N HIS A 214 -27.20 -14.82 -44.94
CA HIS A 214 -27.62 -14.01 -46.06
C HIS A 214 -27.40 -14.78 -47.36
N VAL A 215 -28.45 -14.93 -48.15
CA VAL A 215 -28.46 -15.75 -49.36
C VAL A 215 -28.60 -14.84 -50.58
N THR A 216 -27.75 -15.03 -51.58
CA THR A 216 -27.87 -14.37 -52.90
C THR A 216 -28.05 -15.42 -53.97
N GLU A 217 -29.20 -15.42 -54.63
CA GLU A 217 -29.51 -16.35 -55.74
C GLU A 217 -28.89 -15.89 -57.07
N GLN A 218 -28.33 -16.83 -57.82
CA GLN A 218 -27.84 -16.63 -59.18
C GLN A 218 -28.92 -17.04 -60.21
N THR A 219 -28.77 -16.60 -61.47
CA THR A 219 -29.73 -16.85 -62.56
C THR A 219 -30.01 -18.33 -62.83
N ASN A 220 -29.05 -19.21 -62.54
CA ASN A 220 -29.17 -20.66 -62.68
C ASN A 220 -29.79 -21.35 -61.44
N GLY A 221 -30.07 -20.61 -60.36
CA GLY A 221 -30.58 -21.14 -59.09
C GLY A 221 -29.50 -21.54 -58.08
N GLN A 222 -28.21 -21.40 -58.39
CA GLN A 222 -27.16 -21.53 -57.38
C GLN A 222 -27.27 -20.41 -56.35
N VAL A 223 -26.82 -20.68 -55.13
CA VAL A 223 -26.84 -19.69 -54.04
C VAL A 223 -25.44 -19.40 -53.52
N MET A 224 -25.15 -18.13 -53.29
CA MET A 224 -24.02 -17.69 -52.47
C MET A 224 -24.52 -17.41 -51.06
N ILE A 225 -23.75 -17.81 -50.06
CA ILE A 225 -24.16 -17.73 -48.66
C ILE A 225 -23.10 -16.98 -47.87
N ASN A 226 -23.51 -15.90 -47.22
CA ASN A 226 -22.69 -15.12 -46.31
C ASN A 226 -23.24 -15.24 -44.88
N LEU A 227 -22.37 -15.25 -43.90
CA LEU A 227 -22.71 -15.33 -42.49
C LEU A 227 -23.29 -13.99 -42.00
N GLY A 228 -24.46 -14.01 -41.36
CA GLY A 228 -25.12 -12.86 -40.71
C GLY A 228 -25.69 -11.79 -41.64
N SER A 229 -24.87 -11.22 -42.53
CA SER A 229 -25.25 -10.10 -43.41
C SER A 229 -24.64 -10.25 -44.81
N SER A 230 -25.06 -9.39 -45.75
CA SER A 230 -24.53 -9.40 -47.12
C SER A 230 -23.04 -9.10 -47.22
N GLY A 231 -22.45 -8.41 -46.25
CA GLY A 231 -21.00 -8.16 -46.16
C GLY A 231 -20.25 -9.09 -45.21
N GLY A 232 -20.91 -10.10 -44.64
CA GLY A 232 -20.29 -11.05 -43.72
C GLY A 232 -19.43 -12.10 -44.40
N THR A 233 -18.83 -12.97 -43.58
CA THR A 233 -17.92 -14.04 -44.05
C THR A 233 -18.61 -14.97 -45.04
N GLN A 234 -18.00 -15.20 -46.21
CA GLN A 234 -18.58 -16.08 -47.24
C GLN A 234 -18.42 -17.54 -46.83
N LEU A 235 -19.53 -18.25 -46.65
CA LEU A 235 -19.58 -19.68 -46.34
C LEU A 235 -19.60 -20.54 -47.62
N VAL A 236 -20.35 -20.09 -48.62
CA VAL A 236 -20.45 -20.76 -49.93
C VAL A 236 -20.23 -19.73 -51.04
N SER A 237 -19.14 -19.88 -51.80
CA SER A 237 -18.83 -19.05 -52.97
C SER A 237 -18.16 -19.87 -54.08
N ASP A 238 -18.49 -19.60 -55.34
CA ASP A 238 -17.90 -20.22 -56.54
C ASP A 238 -17.74 -21.76 -56.50
N GLY A 239 -18.70 -22.45 -55.87
CA GLY A 239 -18.69 -23.91 -55.73
C GLY A 239 -17.67 -24.47 -54.73
N LYS A 240 -17.19 -23.64 -53.80
CA LYS A 240 -16.34 -23.99 -52.65
C LYS A 240 -17.07 -23.71 -51.33
N ALA A 241 -16.67 -24.45 -50.30
CA ALA A 241 -17.11 -24.25 -48.92
C ALA A 241 -15.97 -23.61 -48.13
N THR A 242 -16.30 -22.60 -47.33
CA THR A 242 -15.44 -22.04 -46.27
C THR A 242 -15.87 -22.68 -44.96
N LEU A 243 -14.97 -23.41 -44.31
CA LEU A 243 -15.27 -24.06 -43.04
C LEU A 243 -15.01 -23.11 -41.87
N LEU A 244 -15.77 -23.30 -40.79
CA LEU A 244 -15.66 -22.56 -39.54
C LEU A 244 -15.01 -23.42 -38.45
N ALA A 245 -14.33 -22.78 -37.50
CA ALA A 245 -13.97 -23.35 -36.20
C ALA A 245 -14.25 -22.34 -35.09
N ALA A 246 -14.54 -22.84 -33.89
CA ALA A 246 -14.64 -22.02 -32.70
C ALA A 246 -13.29 -22.04 -31.96
N GLU A 247 -12.75 -20.85 -31.72
CA GLU A 247 -11.55 -20.63 -30.94
C GLU A 247 -11.96 -20.11 -29.56
N PHE A 248 -11.60 -20.86 -28.53
CA PHE A 248 -11.92 -20.53 -27.15
C PHE A 248 -10.71 -19.82 -26.56
N SER A 249 -10.94 -18.67 -25.94
CA SER A 249 -9.86 -17.97 -25.24
C SER A 249 -9.40 -18.81 -24.04
N GLU A 250 -8.10 -19.05 -23.92
CA GLU A 250 -7.53 -19.77 -22.77
C GLU A 250 -7.62 -18.92 -21.48
N SER A 251 -7.54 -17.59 -21.62
CA SER A 251 -7.59 -16.63 -20.51
C SER A 251 -9.02 -16.32 -20.04
N ASN A 252 -10.01 -16.33 -20.94
CA ASN A 252 -11.43 -16.28 -20.59
C ASN A 252 -12.14 -17.44 -21.29
N PRO A 253 -12.26 -18.61 -20.63
CA PRO A 253 -12.83 -19.79 -21.26
C PRO A 253 -14.32 -19.65 -21.62
N ALA A 254 -14.98 -18.57 -21.18
CA ALA A 254 -16.33 -18.20 -21.58
C ALA A 254 -16.38 -17.29 -22.82
N LYS A 255 -15.26 -16.68 -23.24
CA LYS A 255 -15.14 -15.98 -24.52
C LYS A 255 -14.86 -16.97 -25.66
N VAL A 256 -15.53 -16.76 -26.79
CA VAL A 256 -15.32 -17.54 -28.01
C VAL A 256 -15.31 -16.63 -29.21
N ASP A 257 -14.30 -16.82 -30.05
CA ASP A 257 -14.20 -16.21 -31.36
C ASP A 257 -14.41 -17.30 -32.42
N LEU A 258 -14.91 -16.90 -33.58
CA LEU A 258 -15.09 -17.80 -34.72
C LEU A 258 -14.07 -17.45 -35.78
N ILE A 259 -13.47 -18.48 -36.35
CA ILE A 259 -12.48 -18.38 -37.43
C ILE A 259 -12.97 -19.13 -38.66
N ALA A 260 -12.72 -18.55 -39.83
CA ALA A 260 -12.93 -19.16 -41.13
C ALA A 260 -11.63 -19.77 -41.65
N ASN A 261 -11.74 -20.83 -42.45
CA ASN A 261 -10.62 -21.58 -43.03
C ASN A 261 -9.59 -22.08 -41.99
N PRO A 262 -10.02 -22.79 -40.92
CA PRO A 262 -9.12 -23.23 -39.84
C PRO A 262 -8.01 -24.19 -40.31
N TYR A 263 -8.17 -24.86 -41.46
CA TYR A 263 -7.18 -25.78 -42.02
C TYR A 263 -6.30 -25.15 -43.12
N GLY A 264 -6.42 -23.84 -43.36
CA GLY A 264 -5.67 -23.06 -44.33
C GLY A 264 -5.16 -21.76 -43.71
N ASP A 265 -5.39 -20.63 -44.39
CA ASP A 265 -5.14 -19.31 -43.81
C ASP A 265 -6.35 -18.92 -42.94
N ALA A 266 -6.20 -18.96 -41.62
CA ALA A 266 -7.27 -18.65 -40.69
C ALA A 266 -7.62 -17.16 -40.72
N GLU A 267 -8.92 -16.85 -40.88
CA GLU A 267 -9.43 -15.48 -40.96
C GLU A 267 -10.52 -15.25 -39.88
N PRO A 268 -10.52 -14.11 -39.16
CA PRO A 268 -11.61 -13.78 -38.25
C PRO A 268 -12.95 -13.71 -38.98
N THR A 269 -14.03 -14.24 -38.38
CA THR A 269 -15.36 -14.15 -38.98
C THR A 269 -16.10 -12.86 -38.63
N SER A 270 -17.14 -12.53 -39.38
CA SER A 270 -18.13 -11.54 -38.97
C SER A 270 -18.84 -11.97 -37.68
N THR A 271 -19.27 -11.01 -36.86
CA THR A 271 -20.01 -11.27 -35.62
C THR A 271 -21.32 -12.01 -35.87
N ILE A 272 -21.60 -13.01 -35.03
CA ILE A 272 -22.85 -13.78 -35.04
C ILE A 272 -23.71 -13.36 -33.87
N SER A 273 -24.96 -12.99 -34.12
CA SER A 273 -25.92 -12.58 -33.09
C SER A 273 -27.19 -13.42 -33.02
N SER A 274 -27.47 -14.25 -34.03
CA SER A 274 -28.72 -15.01 -34.17
C SER A 274 -28.46 -16.49 -34.49
N GLY A 275 -29.50 -17.31 -34.39
CA GLY A 275 -29.48 -18.78 -34.44
C GLY A 275 -28.94 -19.41 -33.16
N ALA A 276 -28.99 -20.73 -33.06
CA ALA A 276 -28.54 -21.48 -31.89
C ALA A 276 -27.09 -21.14 -31.50
N LEU A 277 -26.20 -20.98 -32.49
CA LEU A 277 -24.80 -20.59 -32.26
C LEU A 277 -24.68 -19.18 -31.67
N GLY A 278 -25.40 -18.20 -32.22
CA GLY A 278 -25.45 -16.84 -31.67
C GLY A 278 -26.06 -16.78 -30.27
N GLY A 279 -27.09 -17.59 -30.01
CA GLY A 279 -27.69 -17.76 -28.69
C GLY A 279 -26.71 -18.26 -27.64
N LEU A 280 -25.91 -19.27 -27.97
CA LEU A 280 -24.85 -19.81 -27.11
C LEU A 280 -23.73 -18.80 -26.85
N MET A 281 -23.29 -18.07 -27.88
CA MET A 281 -22.27 -17.02 -27.72
C MET A 281 -22.75 -15.88 -26.83
N ASN A 282 -24.01 -15.45 -27.00
CA ASN A 282 -24.63 -14.42 -26.16
C ASN A 282 -24.83 -14.90 -24.71
N LEU A 283 -25.30 -16.13 -24.51
CA LEU A 283 -25.43 -16.73 -23.18
C LEU A 283 -24.08 -16.73 -22.45
N ARG A 284 -23.03 -17.21 -23.12
CA ARG A 284 -21.70 -17.30 -22.50
C ARG A 284 -21.18 -15.91 -22.11
N SER A 285 -21.14 -14.99 -23.07
CA SER A 285 -20.58 -13.64 -22.85
C SER A 285 -21.41 -12.75 -21.93
N GLN A 286 -22.74 -12.82 -21.99
CA GLN A 286 -23.60 -11.88 -21.26
C GLN A 286 -24.16 -12.45 -19.97
N THR A 287 -24.27 -13.77 -19.82
CA THR A 287 -24.95 -14.39 -18.67
C THR A 287 -24.00 -15.25 -17.85
N LEU A 288 -23.32 -16.19 -18.49
CA LEU A 288 -22.45 -17.14 -17.78
C LEU A 288 -21.17 -16.47 -17.26
N THR A 289 -20.46 -15.70 -18.09
CA THR A 289 -19.25 -14.98 -17.68
C THR A 289 -19.51 -14.06 -16.50
N PRO A 290 -20.50 -13.14 -16.54
CA PRO A 290 -20.72 -12.24 -15.40
C PRO A 290 -21.19 -12.97 -14.15
N ALA A 291 -21.93 -14.09 -14.27
CA ALA A 291 -22.34 -14.89 -13.12
C ALA A 291 -21.14 -15.57 -12.43
N ILE A 292 -20.22 -16.13 -13.21
CA ILE A 292 -18.97 -16.72 -12.71
C ILE A 292 -18.11 -15.65 -12.04
N GLU A 293 -17.84 -14.54 -12.73
CA GLU A 293 -16.97 -13.47 -12.22
C GLU A 293 -17.53 -12.84 -10.94
N SER A 294 -18.85 -12.60 -10.87
CA SER A 294 -19.50 -12.07 -9.67
C SER A 294 -19.43 -13.06 -8.50
N PHE A 295 -19.57 -14.37 -8.77
CA PHE A 295 -19.47 -15.41 -7.75
C PHE A 295 -18.04 -15.58 -7.22
N ASP A 296 -17.04 -15.54 -8.09
CA ASP A 296 -15.62 -15.60 -7.71
C ASP A 296 -15.20 -14.37 -6.91
N ARG A 297 -15.66 -13.19 -7.32
CA ARG A 297 -15.43 -11.95 -6.58
C ARG A 297 -16.06 -11.99 -5.19
N LEU A 298 -17.26 -12.55 -5.07
CA LEU A 298 -17.93 -12.72 -3.78
C LEU A 298 -17.09 -13.60 -2.83
N ALA A 299 -16.52 -14.69 -3.33
CA ALA A 299 -15.64 -15.56 -2.55
C ALA A 299 -14.40 -14.82 -2.04
N GLN A 300 -13.76 -14.00 -2.89
CA GLN A 300 -12.61 -13.17 -2.49
C GLN A 300 -12.97 -12.19 -1.37
N ILE A 301 -14.03 -11.40 -1.56
CA ILE A 301 -14.48 -10.41 -0.56
C ILE A 301 -14.84 -11.09 0.76
N PHE A 302 -15.53 -12.24 0.70
CA PHE A 302 -15.86 -13.01 1.90
C PHE A 302 -14.60 -13.45 2.65
N VAL A 303 -13.64 -14.08 1.95
CA VAL A 303 -12.37 -14.54 2.55
C VAL A 303 -11.61 -13.37 3.16
N GLN A 304 -11.52 -12.25 2.45
CA GLN A 304 -10.83 -11.05 2.90
C GLN A 304 -11.44 -10.47 4.18
N GLU A 305 -12.74 -10.19 4.19
CA GLU A 305 -13.42 -9.57 5.33
C GLU A 305 -13.42 -10.49 6.56
N VAL A 306 -13.62 -11.79 6.37
CA VAL A 306 -13.61 -12.76 7.46
C VAL A 306 -12.21 -12.93 8.04
N ASN A 307 -11.18 -13.06 7.19
CA ASN A 307 -9.80 -13.17 7.66
C ASN A 307 -9.35 -11.91 8.39
N LYS A 308 -9.71 -10.72 7.88
CA LYS A 308 -9.41 -9.44 8.53
C LYS A 308 -9.93 -9.40 9.97
N ILE A 309 -11.14 -9.89 10.21
CA ILE A 309 -11.70 -9.97 11.56
C ILE A 309 -11.02 -11.07 12.38
N HIS A 310 -10.81 -12.25 11.79
CA HIS A 310 -10.20 -13.36 12.51
C HIS A 310 -8.76 -13.04 12.96
N GLU A 311 -7.92 -12.45 12.10
CA GLU A 311 -6.54 -12.05 12.41
C GLU A 311 -6.44 -10.88 13.41
N ALA A 312 -7.53 -10.11 13.56
CA ALA A 312 -7.63 -9.06 14.59
C ALA A 312 -7.96 -9.60 15.99
N GLY A 313 -8.43 -10.85 16.11
CA GLY A 313 -8.82 -11.47 17.37
C GLY A 313 -7.74 -12.34 18.02
N LEU A 314 -8.11 -12.90 19.18
CA LEU A 314 -7.34 -13.91 19.92
C LEU A 314 -8.04 -15.26 19.89
N ASP A 315 -7.22 -16.30 19.74
CA ASP A 315 -7.60 -17.69 19.85
C ASP A 315 -7.81 -18.13 21.31
N ALA A 316 -8.15 -19.41 21.54
CA ALA A 316 -8.37 -19.93 22.89
C ALA A 316 -7.10 -20.03 23.75
N GLU A 317 -5.93 -19.89 23.15
CA GLU A 317 -4.62 -19.96 23.80
C GLU A 317 -4.02 -18.55 24.01
N GLY A 318 -4.74 -17.50 23.64
CA GLY A 318 -4.28 -16.11 23.73
C GLY A 318 -3.36 -15.68 22.60
N ASN A 319 -3.21 -16.49 21.55
CA ASN A 319 -2.43 -16.12 20.37
C ASN A 319 -3.30 -15.38 19.36
N ARG A 320 -2.67 -14.56 18.49
CA ARG A 320 -3.40 -13.91 17.39
C ARG A 320 -4.00 -14.93 16.44
N GLY A 321 -5.19 -14.61 15.93
CA GLY A 321 -5.82 -15.39 14.88
C GLY A 321 -4.98 -15.45 13.61
N LYS A 322 -5.06 -16.60 12.92
CA LYS A 322 -4.50 -16.80 11.57
C LYS A 322 -5.62 -16.69 10.53
N LYS A 323 -5.30 -16.69 9.24
CA LYS A 323 -6.32 -16.78 8.16
C LYS A 323 -7.27 -17.96 8.39
N LEU A 324 -8.55 -17.67 8.58
CA LEU A 324 -9.62 -18.67 8.75
C LEU A 324 -9.90 -19.39 7.43
N PHE A 325 -9.92 -18.65 6.32
CA PHE A 325 -10.10 -19.17 4.98
C PHE A 325 -8.89 -18.89 4.10
N VAL A 326 -8.59 -19.81 3.19
CA VAL A 326 -7.55 -19.65 2.17
C VAL A 326 -8.15 -19.96 0.80
N ILE A 327 -7.55 -19.39 -0.24
CA ILE A 327 -7.90 -19.70 -1.63
C ILE A 327 -6.66 -20.33 -2.25
N ASP A 328 -6.75 -21.61 -2.59
CA ASP A 328 -5.68 -22.30 -3.31
C ASP A 328 -5.61 -21.77 -4.75
N THR A 329 -4.53 -21.04 -5.04
CA THR A 329 -4.23 -20.48 -6.34
C THR A 329 -3.31 -21.41 -7.12
N VAL A 330 -3.88 -22.28 -7.94
CA VAL A 330 -3.07 -23.06 -8.89
C VAL A 330 -2.94 -22.22 -10.15
N PHE A 331 -1.72 -22.13 -10.72
CA PHE A 331 -1.47 -21.40 -11.96
C PHE A 331 -1.07 -22.35 -13.09
N GLU A 332 -1.42 -21.95 -14.30
CA GLU A 332 -0.93 -22.51 -15.53
C GLU A 332 -0.16 -21.42 -16.27
N VAL A 333 1.10 -21.72 -16.58
CA VAL A 333 1.96 -20.86 -17.40
C VAL A 333 2.01 -21.46 -18.79
N SER A 334 1.54 -20.72 -19.79
CA SER A 334 1.72 -21.09 -21.19
C SER A 334 2.71 -20.16 -21.88
N ALA A 335 3.58 -20.74 -22.72
CA ALA A 335 4.74 -20.06 -23.28
C ALA A 335 4.91 -20.36 -24.79
N PRO A 336 3.90 -20.09 -25.64
CA PRO A 336 3.87 -20.58 -27.02
C PRO A 336 4.93 -19.95 -27.94
N THR A 337 5.53 -18.82 -27.55
CA THR A 337 6.50 -18.09 -28.39
C THR A 337 7.96 -18.32 -28.01
N ILE A 338 8.24 -19.12 -26.98
CA ILE A 338 9.58 -19.30 -26.44
C ILE A 338 10.40 -20.28 -27.28
N ARG A 339 11.67 -19.93 -27.52
CA ARG A 339 12.62 -20.74 -28.31
C ARG A 339 13.65 -21.50 -27.46
N GLY A 340 13.75 -21.20 -26.17
CA GLY A 340 14.65 -21.84 -25.19
C GLY A 340 13.92 -22.69 -24.15
N ASP A 341 14.68 -23.29 -23.23
CA ASP A 341 14.18 -23.96 -22.04
C ASP A 341 14.19 -22.93 -20.90
N VAL A 342 13.01 -22.39 -20.56
CA VAL A 342 12.83 -21.42 -19.49
C VAL A 342 11.71 -21.90 -18.59
N ASP A 343 12.05 -22.24 -17.35
CA ASP A 343 11.09 -22.58 -16.31
C ASP A 343 10.60 -21.29 -15.63
N VAL A 344 9.31 -21.26 -15.30
CA VAL A 344 8.67 -20.15 -14.60
C VAL A 344 8.12 -20.67 -13.28
N GLU A 345 8.56 -20.05 -12.19
CA GLU A 345 8.05 -20.31 -10.85
C GLU A 345 7.24 -19.09 -10.41
N ILE A 346 6.06 -19.33 -9.85
CA ILE A 346 5.14 -18.30 -9.38
C ILE A 346 4.87 -18.55 -7.91
N GLU A 347 5.12 -17.52 -7.10
CA GLU A 347 4.74 -17.47 -5.70
C GLU A 347 3.78 -16.31 -5.49
N VAL A 348 2.64 -16.55 -4.82
CA VAL A 348 1.71 -15.48 -4.45
C VAL A 348 2.18 -14.88 -3.14
N THR A 349 2.71 -13.67 -3.20
CA THR A 349 3.24 -12.92 -2.05
C THR A 349 2.20 -12.02 -1.40
N ASP A 350 1.24 -11.52 -2.19
CA ASP A 350 0.10 -10.73 -1.72
C ASP A 350 -1.20 -11.18 -2.44
N PRO A 351 -1.96 -12.10 -1.84
CA PRO A 351 -3.25 -12.55 -2.38
C PRO A 351 -4.31 -11.45 -2.49
N ASP A 352 -4.19 -10.36 -1.72
CA ASP A 352 -5.18 -9.27 -1.68
C ASP A 352 -4.96 -8.27 -2.83
N ALA A 353 -3.71 -8.12 -3.29
CA ALA A 353 -3.39 -7.38 -4.51
C ALA A 353 -3.71 -8.15 -5.81
N PHE A 354 -3.91 -9.47 -5.71
CA PHE A 354 -4.16 -10.33 -6.85
C PHE A 354 -5.61 -10.29 -7.31
N LYS A 355 -5.85 -9.77 -8.51
CA LYS A 355 -7.19 -9.63 -9.10
C LYS A 355 -7.69 -10.88 -9.83
N TYR A 356 -6.91 -11.98 -9.84
CA TYR A 356 -7.22 -13.21 -10.57
C TYR A 356 -7.47 -13.00 -12.06
N SER A 357 -7.04 -11.86 -12.60
CA SER A 357 -7.06 -11.58 -14.03
C SER A 357 -5.83 -12.22 -14.69
N PRO A 358 -6.01 -12.93 -15.81
CA PRO A 358 -4.89 -13.38 -16.62
C PRO A 358 -4.15 -12.18 -17.20
N PHE A 359 -2.84 -12.33 -17.38
CA PHE A 359 -2.03 -11.30 -18.02
C PHE A 359 -0.88 -11.92 -18.83
N GLU A 360 -0.49 -11.17 -19.84
CA GLU A 360 0.59 -11.48 -20.76
C GLU A 360 1.85 -10.73 -20.32
N ILE A 361 2.98 -11.42 -20.23
CA ILE A 361 4.30 -10.81 -20.03
C ILE A 361 5.22 -11.12 -21.18
N GLN A 362 5.91 -10.10 -21.68
CA GLN A 362 6.83 -10.21 -22.80
C GLN A 362 8.20 -9.63 -22.44
N TYR A 363 9.26 -10.39 -22.69
CA TYR A 363 10.63 -9.96 -22.42
C TYR A 363 11.18 -9.08 -23.56
N MET A 364 11.65 -7.88 -23.22
CA MET A 364 12.31 -6.96 -24.16
C MET A 364 13.81 -6.87 -23.87
N ALA A 365 14.63 -7.56 -24.68
CA ALA A 365 16.06 -7.73 -24.40
C ALA A 365 16.91 -6.46 -24.59
N THR A 366 16.46 -5.51 -25.42
CA THR A 366 17.18 -4.25 -25.66
C THR A 366 17.33 -3.43 -24.37
N ASP A 367 16.24 -3.33 -23.62
CA ASP A 367 16.15 -2.50 -22.42
C ASP A 367 16.14 -3.35 -21.13
N LYS A 368 16.14 -4.68 -21.26
CA LYS A 368 16.03 -5.65 -20.16
C LYS A 368 14.79 -5.43 -19.28
N VAL A 369 13.67 -5.06 -19.90
CA VAL A 369 12.39 -4.81 -19.22
C VAL A 369 11.35 -5.86 -19.60
N TRP A 370 10.38 -6.07 -18.72
CA TRP A 370 9.18 -6.84 -19.01
C TRP A 370 8.06 -5.90 -19.41
N ARG A 371 7.43 -6.19 -20.56
CA ARG A 371 6.16 -5.58 -20.96
C ARG A 371 5.03 -6.44 -20.44
N ILE A 372 4.20 -5.89 -19.57
CA ILE A 372 3.10 -6.61 -18.91
C ILE A 372 1.79 -6.04 -19.47
N LYS A 373 0.90 -6.90 -19.94
CA LYS A 373 -0.40 -6.53 -20.47
C LYS A 373 -1.49 -7.31 -19.75
N ASP A 374 -2.35 -6.59 -19.04
CA ASP A 374 -3.54 -7.15 -18.41
C ASP A 374 -4.56 -7.51 -19.50
N ASP A 375 -4.99 -8.77 -19.57
CA ASP A 375 -5.87 -9.23 -20.65
C ASP A 375 -7.34 -8.84 -20.46
N SER A 376 -7.74 -8.51 -19.23
CA SER A 376 -9.09 -8.04 -18.90
C SER A 376 -9.29 -6.57 -19.25
N THR A 377 -8.27 -5.73 -19.02
CA THR A 377 -8.35 -4.27 -19.23
C THR A 377 -7.63 -3.79 -20.49
N GLY A 378 -6.70 -4.59 -21.03
CA GLY A 378 -5.83 -4.22 -22.14
C GLY A 378 -4.75 -3.21 -21.76
N VAL A 379 -4.61 -2.85 -20.49
CA VAL A 379 -3.61 -1.89 -19.99
C VAL A 379 -2.22 -2.52 -20.08
N VAL A 380 -1.24 -1.73 -20.55
CA VAL A 380 0.15 -2.15 -20.68
C VAL A 380 1.02 -1.38 -19.70
N THR A 381 1.82 -2.09 -18.93
CA THR A 381 2.81 -1.56 -17.99
C THR A 381 4.19 -2.14 -18.28
N PHE A 382 5.24 -1.51 -17.74
CA PHE A 382 6.62 -1.95 -17.92
C PHE A 382 7.31 -2.09 -16.57
N SER A 383 8.14 -3.13 -16.43
CA SER A 383 8.94 -3.34 -15.22
C SER A 383 10.17 -2.44 -15.15
N GLU A 384 10.81 -2.39 -13.99
CA GLU A 384 12.18 -1.86 -13.88
C GLU A 384 13.17 -2.74 -14.69
N PRO A 385 14.28 -2.16 -15.20
CA PRO A 385 15.28 -2.90 -15.97
C PRO A 385 16.07 -3.90 -15.12
N GLY A 386 16.32 -5.10 -15.65
CA GLY A 386 17.29 -6.05 -15.10
C GLY A 386 16.82 -6.91 -13.93
N LEU A 387 15.50 -7.02 -13.72
CA LEU A 387 14.92 -7.87 -12.67
C LEU A 387 15.13 -9.37 -12.95
N SER A 388 15.47 -10.12 -11.89
CA SER A 388 15.55 -11.59 -11.90
C SER A 388 14.24 -12.24 -11.45
N VAL A 389 13.50 -11.56 -10.57
CA VAL A 389 12.14 -11.90 -10.14
C VAL A 389 11.24 -10.71 -10.51
N LEU A 390 10.13 -10.98 -11.19
CA LEU A 390 9.15 -9.96 -11.55
C LEU A 390 8.07 -9.92 -10.48
N HIS A 391 7.96 -8.78 -9.79
CA HIS A 391 6.87 -8.51 -8.85
C HIS A 391 5.68 -7.89 -9.59
N HIS A 392 4.56 -8.61 -9.70
CA HIS A 392 3.37 -8.09 -10.37
C HIS A 392 2.08 -8.67 -9.77
N ALA A 393 1.10 -7.80 -9.53
CA ALA A 393 -0.23 -8.19 -9.04
C ALA A 393 -0.21 -9.09 -7.79
N GLY A 394 0.71 -8.83 -6.86
CA GLY A 394 0.88 -9.63 -5.64
C GLY A 394 1.55 -10.99 -5.85
N MET A 395 2.29 -11.16 -6.93
CA MET A 395 3.04 -12.37 -7.23
C MET A 395 4.51 -12.09 -7.52
N ASP A 396 5.35 -13.02 -7.10
CA ASP A 396 6.75 -13.11 -7.44
C ASP A 396 6.90 -14.16 -8.55
N ILE A 397 7.31 -13.70 -9.73
CA ILE A 397 7.46 -14.53 -10.91
C ILE A 397 8.95 -14.66 -11.22
N ALA A 398 9.51 -15.82 -10.92
CA ALA A 398 10.91 -16.14 -11.17
C ALA A 398 11.05 -16.89 -12.50
N PHE A 399 12.12 -16.58 -13.24
CA PHE A 399 12.44 -17.23 -14.51
C PHE A 399 13.81 -17.92 -14.40
N ASP A 400 13.84 -19.23 -14.61
CA ASP A 400 15.09 -20.00 -14.68
C ASP A 400 15.36 -20.41 -16.13
N GLY A 401 16.41 -19.86 -16.74
CA GLY A 401 16.79 -20.15 -18.13
C GLY A 401 17.26 -18.92 -18.92
N GLN A 402 17.57 -19.10 -20.20
CA GLN A 402 17.99 -18.00 -21.09
C GLN A 402 16.78 -17.34 -21.78
N LEU A 403 16.46 -16.11 -21.37
CA LEU A 403 15.41 -15.27 -21.98
C LEU A 403 15.89 -14.62 -23.28
N ASN A 404 15.07 -14.71 -24.34
CA ASN A 404 15.29 -14.08 -25.64
C ASN A 404 14.31 -12.92 -25.87
N ASN A 405 14.69 -11.98 -26.74
CA ASN A 405 13.82 -10.86 -27.09
C ASN A 405 12.51 -11.36 -27.74
N GLY A 406 11.38 -10.96 -27.17
CA GLY A 406 10.05 -11.32 -27.64
C GLY A 406 9.50 -12.63 -27.08
N ASP A 407 10.22 -13.29 -26.16
CA ASP A 407 9.68 -14.42 -25.39
C ASP A 407 8.45 -13.91 -24.60
N THR A 408 7.32 -14.61 -24.75
CA THR A 408 6.04 -14.25 -24.14
C THR A 408 5.55 -15.41 -23.27
N PHE A 409 5.15 -15.07 -22.06
CA PHE A 409 4.49 -15.99 -21.13
C PHE A 409 3.08 -15.46 -20.84
N PHE A 410 2.12 -16.38 -20.75
CA PHE A 410 0.77 -16.12 -20.31
C PHE A 410 0.59 -16.76 -18.94
N ILE A 411 0.21 -15.93 -17.96
CA ILE A 411 0.01 -16.37 -16.59
C ILE A 411 -1.49 -16.47 -16.36
N ASN A 412 -1.99 -17.70 -16.27
CA ASN A 412 -3.42 -17.99 -16.12
C ASN A 412 -3.68 -18.70 -14.79
N PRO A 413 -4.61 -18.24 -13.95
CA PRO A 413 -5.05 -19.01 -12.81
C PRO A 413 -5.83 -20.26 -13.28
N LYS A 414 -5.38 -21.44 -12.86
CA LYS A 414 -5.98 -22.76 -13.13
C LYS A 414 -7.21 -23.03 -12.26
N SER A 415 -7.22 -22.54 -11.03
CA SER A 415 -8.40 -22.56 -10.16
C SER A 415 -9.00 -21.16 -10.04
N ARG A 416 -10.32 -21.07 -10.29
CA ARG A 416 -11.11 -19.89 -9.96
C ARG A 416 -11.15 -19.68 -8.43
N PRO A 417 -11.25 -18.44 -7.94
CA PRO A 417 -11.29 -18.15 -6.50
C PRO A 417 -12.29 -19.01 -5.71
N ALA A 418 -13.53 -19.12 -6.17
CA ALA A 418 -14.56 -19.89 -5.46
C ALA A 418 -14.26 -21.41 -5.48
N ALA A 419 -13.60 -21.91 -6.53
CA ALA A 419 -13.19 -23.31 -6.63
C ALA A 419 -12.00 -23.66 -5.73
N GLY A 420 -11.15 -22.67 -5.41
CA GLY A 420 -9.97 -22.82 -4.55
C GLY A 420 -10.25 -22.59 -3.07
N MET A 421 -11.41 -22.06 -2.69
CA MET A 421 -11.72 -21.69 -1.31
C MET A 421 -11.70 -22.90 -0.37
N GLN A 422 -10.97 -22.81 0.74
CA GLN A 422 -10.84 -23.83 1.78
C GLN A 422 -10.74 -23.21 3.17
N LEU A 423 -10.98 -24.03 4.20
CA LEU A 423 -10.74 -23.65 5.59
C LEU A 423 -9.24 -23.76 5.89
N GLY A 424 -8.61 -22.68 6.33
CA GLY A 424 -7.17 -22.59 6.59
C GLY A 424 -6.73 -23.16 7.95
N ILE A 425 -7.68 -23.39 8.86
CA ILE A 425 -7.42 -23.93 10.20
C ILE A 425 -8.26 -25.17 10.48
N SER A 426 -7.67 -26.13 11.21
CA SER A 426 -8.34 -27.40 11.55
C SER A 426 -8.60 -27.56 13.05
N ASP A 427 -7.90 -26.80 13.90
CA ASP A 427 -8.00 -26.92 15.36
C ASP A 427 -9.02 -25.90 15.91
N PRO A 428 -10.10 -26.34 16.60
CA PRO A 428 -11.06 -25.44 17.24
C PRO A 428 -10.43 -24.41 18.18
N MET A 429 -9.30 -24.72 18.81
CA MET A 429 -8.64 -23.77 19.72
C MET A 429 -8.08 -22.56 18.99
N THR A 430 -7.72 -22.70 17.72
CA THR A 430 -7.14 -21.62 16.89
C THR A 430 -8.18 -20.63 16.36
N VAL A 431 -9.47 -20.83 16.66
CA VAL A 431 -10.55 -19.89 16.28
C VAL A 431 -10.40 -18.58 17.05
N ALA A 432 -10.19 -17.46 16.38
CA ALA A 432 -9.99 -16.18 17.03
C ALA A 432 -11.33 -15.50 17.40
N ALA A 433 -12.04 -16.05 18.38
CA ALA A 433 -13.35 -15.55 18.77
C ALA A 433 -13.31 -14.31 19.67
N SER A 434 -12.18 -14.08 20.34
CA SER A 434 -12.09 -13.14 21.45
C SER A 434 -11.37 -11.85 21.03
N ALA A 435 -11.71 -10.73 21.66
CA ALA A 435 -11.00 -9.48 21.45
C ALA A 435 -9.64 -9.49 22.16
N LEU A 436 -8.72 -8.62 21.71
CA LEU A 436 -7.36 -8.47 22.26
C LEU A 436 -7.35 -8.04 23.73
N MET A 437 -8.30 -7.18 24.12
CA MET A 437 -8.38 -6.60 25.47
C MET A 437 -9.71 -6.93 26.13
N ARG A 438 -9.72 -6.95 27.46
CA ARG A 438 -10.90 -7.13 28.30
C ARG A 438 -10.97 -6.04 29.36
N VAL A 439 -12.21 -5.71 29.77
CA VAL A 439 -12.45 -4.91 30.97
C VAL A 439 -12.65 -5.82 32.17
N VAL A 440 -11.85 -5.62 33.21
CA VAL A 440 -12.00 -6.26 34.51
C VAL A 440 -12.43 -5.21 35.53
N PRO A 441 -13.71 -5.18 35.95
CA PRO A 441 -14.14 -4.34 37.04
C PRO A 441 -13.53 -4.84 38.36
N SER A 442 -13.14 -3.94 39.26
CA SER A 442 -12.65 -4.35 40.57
C SER A 442 -13.76 -4.96 41.43
N ASN A 443 -13.40 -5.98 42.22
CA ASN A 443 -14.27 -6.59 43.21
C ASN A 443 -14.68 -5.64 44.35
N THR A 444 -14.05 -4.46 44.42
CA THR A 444 -14.38 -3.40 45.38
C THR A 444 -15.32 -2.35 44.82
N ASN A 445 -15.72 -2.44 43.53
CA ASN A 445 -16.68 -1.52 42.95
C ASN A 445 -18.00 -1.57 43.74
N ILE A 446 -18.56 -0.39 43.99
CA ILE A 446 -19.78 -0.21 44.76
C ILE A 446 -20.96 0.03 43.80
N GLY A 447 -20.70 0.61 42.62
CA GLY A 447 -21.68 0.79 41.57
C GLY A 447 -22.00 -0.49 40.79
N ASP A 448 -23.16 -0.50 40.14
CA ASP A 448 -23.63 -1.61 39.28
C ASP A 448 -23.09 -1.52 37.84
N ALA A 449 -22.28 -0.49 37.52
CA ALA A 449 -21.77 -0.23 36.20
C ALA A 449 -20.84 -1.35 35.71
N LYS A 450 -21.11 -1.84 34.50
CA LYS A 450 -20.28 -2.81 33.78
C LYS A 450 -19.66 -2.15 32.57
N GLY A 451 -18.38 -2.43 32.36
CA GLY A 451 -17.63 -1.93 31.22
C GLY A 451 -17.50 -2.97 30.12
N SER A 452 -17.59 -2.51 28.87
CA SER A 452 -17.15 -3.23 27.68
C SER A 452 -16.09 -2.39 26.98
N VAL A 453 -15.04 -3.01 26.45
CA VAL A 453 -14.00 -2.33 25.67
C VAL A 453 -14.05 -2.78 24.22
N SER A 454 -13.99 -1.83 23.31
CA SER A 454 -13.67 -2.08 21.90
C SER A 454 -12.33 -1.45 21.55
N PHE A 455 -11.66 -2.06 20.58
CA PHE A 455 -10.42 -1.55 19.98
C PHE A 455 -10.71 -1.17 18.53
N SER A 456 -10.27 0.01 18.12
CA SER A 456 -10.33 0.46 16.73
C SER A 456 -8.94 0.42 16.11
N GLN A 457 -8.81 -0.12 14.90
CA GLN A 457 -7.59 0.01 14.11
C GLN A 457 -7.44 1.43 13.53
N ASP A 458 -8.55 2.15 13.37
CA ASP A 458 -8.55 3.55 12.98
C ASP A 458 -8.43 4.42 14.23
N LEU A 459 -7.43 5.29 14.26
CA LEU A 459 -7.27 6.30 15.30
C LEU A 459 -8.46 7.26 15.28
N ASP A 460 -9.24 7.27 16.35
CA ASP A 460 -10.38 8.17 16.53
C ASP A 460 -9.98 9.65 16.79
N PHE A 461 -8.68 9.95 16.86
CA PHE A 461 -8.16 11.27 17.23
C PHE A 461 -7.24 11.84 16.15
N GLU A 462 -7.66 12.94 15.52
CA GLU A 462 -6.95 13.64 14.43
C GLU A 462 -5.76 14.52 14.90
N GLY A 463 -5.00 14.07 15.90
CA GLY A 463 -3.78 14.76 16.36
C GLY A 463 -4.01 16.23 16.76
N PHE A 464 -2.92 17.01 16.81
CA PHE A 464 -2.98 18.47 16.96
C PHE A 464 -3.25 19.14 15.61
N GLN A 465 -4.17 20.12 15.59
CA GLN A 465 -4.50 20.87 14.36
C GLN A 465 -3.47 21.93 14.03
N PHE A 466 -2.80 22.47 15.04
CA PHE A 466 -1.73 23.45 14.89
C PHE A 466 -0.36 22.80 15.15
N GLY A 467 0.69 23.55 14.80
CA GLY A 467 2.07 23.06 14.86
C GLY A 467 2.43 22.22 13.63
N LYS A 468 3.70 22.32 13.23
CA LYS A 468 4.23 21.46 12.15
C LYS A 468 4.73 20.16 12.77
N SER A 469 4.54 19.03 12.11
CA SER A 469 5.28 17.83 12.50
C SER A 469 6.77 18.13 12.52
N VAL A 470 7.52 17.57 13.48
CA VAL A 470 8.99 17.63 13.50
C VAL A 470 9.59 17.10 12.18
N ARG A 471 8.85 16.25 11.46
CA ARG A 471 9.16 15.77 10.10
C ARG A 471 9.28 16.87 9.05
N ALA A 472 8.70 18.05 9.30
CA ALA A 472 8.82 19.21 8.42
C ALA A 472 10.20 19.90 8.53
N LEU A 473 10.99 19.58 9.56
CA LEU A 473 12.36 20.04 9.71
C LEU A 473 13.32 19.06 9.03
N VAL A 474 14.44 19.60 8.53
CA VAL A 474 15.55 18.77 8.06
C VAL A 474 16.07 17.96 9.23
N ASN A 475 16.13 16.63 9.09
CA ASN A 475 16.66 15.71 10.09
C ASN A 475 18.19 15.88 10.24
N ASN A 476 18.58 16.97 10.87
CA ASN A 476 19.93 17.37 11.19
C ASN A 476 19.85 18.42 12.32
N PRO A 477 20.29 18.10 13.55
CA PRO A 477 20.20 19.01 14.70
C PRO A 477 21.25 20.14 14.66
N ASN A 478 22.05 20.24 13.60
CA ASN A 478 23.06 21.28 13.45
C ASN A 478 22.44 22.66 13.16
N ALA A 479 23.05 23.74 13.64
CA ALA A 479 22.60 25.11 13.41
C ALA A 479 22.50 25.49 11.92
N VAL A 480 23.21 24.81 11.02
CA VAL A 480 23.11 25.07 9.57
C VAL A 480 21.76 24.68 8.95
N SER A 481 21.00 23.79 9.60
CA SER A 481 19.66 23.35 9.17
C SER A 481 18.53 24.08 9.89
N ASP A 482 18.86 25.15 10.63
CA ASP A 482 17.90 25.90 11.40
C ASP A 482 16.78 26.54 10.55
N SER A 483 15.58 26.53 11.12
CA SER A 483 14.40 27.20 10.60
C SER A 483 13.89 28.22 11.63
N ASN A 484 13.37 29.36 11.17
CA ASN A 484 12.84 30.37 12.07
C ASN A 484 11.57 29.88 12.78
N VAL A 485 11.48 30.15 14.07
CA VAL A 485 10.29 29.92 14.89
C VAL A 485 9.93 31.19 15.68
N ILE A 486 8.64 31.49 15.78
CA ILE A 486 8.14 32.68 16.48
C ILE A 486 7.52 32.23 17.80
N GLY A 487 7.80 32.96 18.88
CA GLY A 487 7.19 32.70 20.18
C GLY A 487 5.66 32.81 20.13
N ASN A 488 4.97 31.75 20.56
CA ASN A 488 3.52 31.66 20.63
C ASN A 488 3.11 30.76 21.82
N SER A 489 2.34 31.32 22.75
CA SER A 489 1.86 30.61 23.95
C SER A 489 0.42 30.06 23.81
N ILE A 490 -0.15 30.09 22.61
CA ILE A 490 -1.52 29.64 22.34
C ILE A 490 -1.53 28.45 21.39
N GLN A 491 -0.61 28.41 20.43
CA GLN A 491 -0.50 27.31 19.45
C GLN A 491 0.86 26.63 19.54
N PRO A 492 0.92 25.29 19.45
CA PRO A 492 2.19 24.59 19.35
C PRO A 492 2.93 25.03 18.09
N ALA A 493 4.26 25.16 18.20
CA ALA A 493 5.11 25.43 17.07
C ALA A 493 5.35 24.14 16.27
N TYR A 494 5.58 23.04 17.00
CA TYR A 494 5.82 21.72 16.44
C TYR A 494 5.06 20.63 17.18
N VAL A 495 4.87 19.50 16.52
CA VAL A 495 4.33 18.27 17.09
C VAL A 495 5.38 17.17 16.88
N ILE A 496 5.73 16.47 17.95
CA ILE A 496 6.53 15.24 17.89
C ILE A 496 5.52 14.10 17.78
N PRO A 497 5.38 13.45 16.61
CA PRO A 497 4.43 12.37 16.45
C PRO A 497 4.82 11.14 17.26
N ARG A 498 3.82 10.35 17.66
CA ARG A 498 4.05 9.00 18.17
C ARG A 498 4.94 8.16 17.23
N GLY A 499 5.76 7.28 17.81
CA GLY A 499 6.69 6.40 17.09
C GLY A 499 8.05 7.02 16.71
N VAL A 500 8.25 8.32 16.94
CA VAL A 500 9.55 8.98 16.72
C VAL A 500 10.43 8.79 17.97
N SER A 501 11.70 8.39 17.78
CA SER A 501 12.72 8.21 18.84
C SER A 501 13.95 9.07 18.61
N ASP A 502 14.89 9.08 19.55
CA ASP A 502 16.16 9.82 19.48
C ASP A 502 16.00 11.29 19.06
N VAL A 503 14.96 11.95 19.57
CA VAL A 503 14.62 13.32 19.19
C VAL A 503 15.59 14.27 19.85
N ALA A 504 16.27 15.10 19.06
CA ALA A 504 17.07 16.23 19.50
C ALA A 504 16.56 17.51 18.83
N LEU A 505 15.70 18.25 19.51
CA LEU A 505 15.15 19.52 19.03
C LEU A 505 15.93 20.68 19.64
N MET A 506 16.72 21.36 18.81
CA MET A 506 17.69 22.37 19.22
C MET A 506 17.13 23.77 18.97
N LEU A 507 16.91 24.53 20.04
CA LEU A 507 16.48 25.91 20.04
C LEU A 507 17.70 26.85 20.22
N ASP A 508 17.92 27.69 19.21
CA ASP A 508 18.86 28.81 19.27
C ASP A 508 18.10 30.12 19.50
N ILE A 509 18.44 30.83 20.58
CA ILE A 509 17.77 32.06 20.98
C ILE A 509 18.77 33.22 21.09
N PRO A 510 18.31 34.47 20.87
CA PRO A 510 19.11 35.64 21.19
C PRO A 510 19.45 35.72 22.70
N GLN A 511 20.62 36.26 23.04
CA GLN A 511 21.15 36.37 24.42
C GLN A 511 20.16 36.96 25.45
N GLU A 512 19.40 37.98 25.08
CA GLU A 512 18.44 38.69 25.96
C GLU A 512 17.00 38.20 25.80
N SER A 513 16.80 37.02 25.21
CA SER A 513 15.47 36.49 24.94
C SER A 513 14.92 35.69 26.13
N ASN A 514 13.60 35.78 26.31
CA ASN A 514 12.84 34.95 27.25
C ASN A 514 12.17 33.75 26.57
N MET A 515 12.64 33.35 25.39
CA MET A 515 12.07 32.22 24.67
C MET A 515 12.44 30.88 25.30
N GLN A 516 11.46 29.98 25.38
CA GLN A 516 11.60 28.69 26.06
C GLN A 516 10.69 27.64 25.43
N LEU A 517 11.06 26.37 25.56
CA LEU A 517 10.25 25.24 25.13
C LEU A 517 9.29 24.80 26.24
N GLN A 518 8.07 24.43 25.87
CA GLN A 518 7.11 23.75 26.72
C GLN A 518 6.55 22.56 25.96
N VAL A 519 6.51 21.38 26.57
CA VAL A 519 6.06 20.13 25.94
C VAL A 519 4.90 19.56 26.73
N ILE A 520 3.76 19.41 26.06
CA ILE A 520 2.51 18.99 26.67
C ILE A 520 1.92 17.83 25.85
N THR A 521 1.41 16.82 26.54
CA THR A 521 0.69 15.70 25.92
C THR A 521 -0.71 16.11 25.46
N SER A 522 -1.34 15.28 24.61
CA SER A 522 -2.73 15.48 24.17
C SER A 522 -3.74 15.52 25.34
N GLU A 523 -3.39 14.87 26.46
CA GLU A 523 -4.18 14.83 27.69
C GLU A 523 -3.93 16.03 28.63
N GLY A 524 -3.07 16.97 28.24
CA GLY A 524 -2.75 18.16 29.05
C GLY A 524 -1.73 17.91 30.15
N VAL A 525 -0.95 16.83 30.07
CA VAL A 525 0.17 16.58 30.99
C VAL A 525 1.40 17.34 30.50
N HIS A 526 1.90 18.26 31.32
CA HIS A 526 3.09 19.04 31.04
C HIS A 526 4.33 18.26 31.48
N VAL A 527 5.05 17.73 30.49
CA VAL A 527 6.15 16.78 30.71
C VAL A 527 7.52 17.47 30.76
N LEU A 528 7.72 18.57 30.03
CA LEU A 528 9.02 19.23 29.95
C LEU A 528 8.90 20.72 29.68
N GLY A 529 9.67 21.54 30.38
CA GLY A 529 9.68 23.00 30.21
C GLY A 529 9.82 23.77 31.53
N HIS A 530 9.10 24.86 31.68
CA HIS A 530 9.06 25.67 32.91
C HIS A 530 7.64 25.74 33.47
N GLN A 531 7.52 26.02 34.77
CA GLN A 531 6.20 26.27 35.35
C GLN A 531 5.54 27.47 34.64
N ILE A 532 4.30 27.29 34.23
CA ILE A 532 3.49 28.30 33.54
C ILE A 532 2.37 28.80 34.45
N ASP A 533 2.00 30.07 34.29
CA ASP A 533 0.85 30.63 35.00
C ASP A 533 -0.48 30.13 34.44
N GLU A 534 -1.56 30.40 35.18
CA GLU A 534 -2.90 29.91 34.86
C GLU A 534 -3.46 30.45 33.53
N ASP A 535 -3.16 31.71 33.21
CA ASP A 535 -3.63 32.35 31.97
C ASP A 535 -2.94 31.74 30.74
N THR A 536 -1.61 31.53 30.83
CA THR A 536 -0.81 30.88 29.79
C THR A 536 -1.26 29.45 29.58
N ARG A 537 -1.46 28.70 30.66
CA ARG A 537 -1.99 27.33 30.64
C ARG A 537 -3.35 27.27 29.93
N ALA A 538 -4.29 28.13 30.32
CA ALA A 538 -5.60 28.20 29.68
C ALA A 538 -5.51 28.57 28.20
N GLY A 539 -4.58 29.46 27.82
CA GLY A 539 -4.31 29.81 26.43
C GLY A 539 -3.81 28.63 25.59
N MET A 540 -2.85 27.86 26.11
CA MET A 540 -2.28 26.69 25.42
C MET A 540 -3.29 25.58 25.16
N THR A 541 -4.16 25.29 26.13
CA THR A 541 -5.03 24.11 26.09
C THR A 541 -6.44 24.38 25.55
N SER A 542 -6.81 25.63 25.24
CA SER A 542 -8.20 25.99 24.90
C SER A 542 -8.49 26.14 23.40
N LEU A 543 -7.48 26.39 22.56
CA LEU A 543 -7.70 26.69 21.13
C LEU A 543 -7.52 25.49 20.20
N ASP A 544 -6.56 24.62 20.48
CA ASP A 544 -6.26 23.45 19.65
C ASP A 544 -7.18 22.29 20.03
N GLN A 545 -7.88 21.72 19.05
CA GLN A 545 -8.74 20.55 19.25
C GLN A 545 -7.94 19.28 19.54
N GLY A 546 -6.62 19.34 19.38
CA GLY A 546 -5.70 18.29 19.82
C GLY A 546 -5.60 18.14 21.35
N PHE A 547 -6.05 19.14 22.13
CA PHE A 547 -6.24 18.91 23.57
C PHE A 547 -7.64 18.37 23.83
N ARG A 548 -7.73 17.32 24.64
CA ARG A 548 -9.03 16.80 25.05
C ARG A 548 -9.73 17.80 25.96
N SER A 549 -10.91 18.25 25.53
CA SER A 549 -11.69 19.30 26.20
C SER A 549 -12.12 18.94 27.63
N ASN A 550 -12.23 17.65 27.96
CA ASN A 550 -12.56 17.17 29.29
C ASN A 550 -11.34 16.80 30.14
N SER A 551 -10.11 16.92 29.62
CA SER A 551 -8.89 16.63 30.37
C SER A 551 -8.43 17.82 31.20
N GLN A 552 -7.88 17.54 32.38
CA GLN A 552 -7.34 18.53 33.32
C GLN A 552 -5.82 18.60 33.19
N TYR A 553 -5.29 19.82 33.19
CA TYR A 553 -3.86 20.04 33.15
C TYR A 553 -3.15 19.50 34.40
N SER A 554 -2.00 18.84 34.19
CA SER A 554 -1.13 18.35 35.26
C SER A 554 0.33 18.71 34.97
N SER A 555 1.05 19.23 35.97
CA SER A 555 2.52 19.42 35.92
C SER A 555 3.27 18.44 36.83
N ALA A 556 2.62 17.34 37.22
CA ALA A 556 3.18 16.36 38.16
C ALA A 556 4.51 15.74 37.67
N TYR A 557 4.69 15.67 36.36
CA TYR A 557 5.85 15.05 35.70
C TYR A 557 6.80 16.06 35.05
N LEU A 558 6.64 17.37 35.34
CA LEU A 558 7.41 18.42 34.68
C LEU A 558 8.92 18.28 34.96
N ASN A 559 9.69 18.03 33.91
CA ASN A 559 11.14 17.76 33.97
C ASN A 559 11.50 16.60 34.92
N GLY A 560 10.61 15.61 35.04
CA GLY A 560 10.86 14.42 35.85
C GLY A 560 11.98 13.56 35.27
N GLU A 561 12.78 12.95 36.14
CA GLU A 561 13.82 11.98 35.77
C GLU A 561 13.54 10.62 36.43
N GLY A 562 13.90 9.50 35.79
CA GLY A 562 13.70 8.14 36.31
C GLY A 562 12.22 7.85 36.60
N ASP A 563 11.92 7.29 37.78
CA ASP A 563 10.55 6.95 38.22
C ASP A 563 9.60 8.17 38.32
N GLY A 564 10.14 9.40 38.32
CA GLY A 564 9.36 10.64 38.31
C GLY A 564 9.03 11.16 36.91
N SER A 565 9.50 10.50 35.85
CA SER A 565 9.24 10.88 34.46
C SER A 565 7.89 10.35 33.96
N TYR A 566 7.31 11.04 32.97
CA TYR A 566 6.05 10.61 32.37
C TYR A 566 6.25 9.32 31.57
N LEU A 567 5.55 8.24 31.93
CA LEU A 567 5.63 6.92 31.29
C LEU A 567 7.05 6.31 31.28
N GLY A 568 7.95 6.76 32.17
CA GLY A 568 9.35 6.36 32.12
C GLY A 568 10.17 7.02 30.99
N MET A 569 9.59 7.97 30.26
CA MET A 569 10.28 8.66 29.17
C MET A 569 11.40 9.54 29.71
N ASN A 570 12.64 9.13 29.45
CA ASN A 570 13.80 9.95 29.76
C ASN A 570 13.86 11.14 28.78
N MET A 571 13.63 12.34 29.32
CA MET A 571 13.70 13.59 28.57
C MET A 571 14.70 14.53 29.23
N THR A 572 15.48 15.25 28.42
CA THR A 572 16.38 16.29 28.92
C THR A 572 16.02 17.64 28.31
N TYR A 573 15.84 18.64 29.19
CA TYR A 573 15.69 20.04 28.78
C TYR A 573 16.91 20.85 29.18
N GLY A 574 17.66 21.35 28.20
CA GLY A 574 18.91 22.06 28.41
C GLY A 574 19.95 21.64 27.39
N PHE A 575 21.10 21.12 27.81
CA PHE A 575 22.12 20.65 26.88
C PHE A 575 22.58 19.24 27.27
N LEU A 576 22.73 18.35 26.30
CA LEU A 576 23.15 16.96 26.53
C LEU A 576 24.24 16.57 25.54
N ALA A 577 25.34 16.05 26.07
CA ALA A 577 26.32 15.28 25.33
C ALA A 577 26.67 14.04 26.15
N GLU A 578 26.57 12.86 25.56
CA GLU A 578 26.80 11.59 26.25
C GLU A 578 27.98 10.83 25.64
N SER A 579 28.54 9.93 26.43
CA SER A 579 29.53 8.98 25.97
C SER A 579 28.88 8.02 24.99
N SER A 580 29.65 7.55 24.02
CA SER A 580 29.17 6.59 23.04
C SER A 580 30.12 5.41 23.00
N GLU A 581 29.58 4.23 22.68
CA GLU A 581 30.41 3.04 22.54
C GLU A 581 30.74 2.81 21.07
N LYS A 582 32.02 2.59 20.79
CA LYS A 582 32.50 2.15 19.49
C LYS A 582 32.93 0.70 19.55
N GLU A 583 32.23 -0.14 18.81
CA GLU A 583 32.63 -1.52 18.59
C GLU A 583 33.66 -1.59 17.45
N SER A 584 34.80 -2.20 17.71
CA SER A 584 35.85 -2.44 16.72
C SER A 584 36.30 -3.89 16.80
N PHE A 585 36.49 -4.50 15.64
CA PHE A 585 37.05 -5.85 15.55
C PHE A 585 38.56 -5.73 15.43
N GLN A 586 39.28 -6.23 16.43
CA GLN A 586 40.74 -6.29 16.45
C GLN A 586 41.20 -7.74 16.30
N ASN A 587 42.40 -7.96 15.75
CA ASN A 587 42.95 -9.31 15.72
C ASN A 587 43.20 -9.80 17.15
N ASP A 588 42.86 -11.06 17.40
CA ASP A 588 43.26 -11.79 18.60
C ASP A 588 44.79 -11.74 18.76
N VAL A 589 45.26 -11.89 20.00
CA VAL A 589 46.67 -11.85 20.42
C VAL A 589 47.52 -12.88 19.66
N GLU A 590 46.91 -13.96 19.17
CA GLU A 590 47.54 -15.01 18.37
C GLU A 590 47.43 -14.78 16.83
N GLY A 591 46.71 -13.75 16.39
CA GLY A 591 46.55 -13.38 14.97
C GLY A 591 45.65 -14.32 14.15
N THR A 592 44.92 -15.23 14.80
CA THR A 592 44.13 -16.30 14.19
C THR A 592 42.62 -16.01 14.07
N GLY A 593 42.15 -14.89 14.63
CA GLY A 593 40.73 -14.49 14.61
C GLY A 593 40.53 -13.00 14.94
N LEU A 594 39.29 -12.53 14.83
CA LEU A 594 38.88 -11.17 15.19
C LEU A 594 38.13 -11.18 16.53
N ILE A 595 38.57 -10.40 17.51
CA ILE A 595 37.91 -10.13 18.79
C ILE A 595 37.13 -8.83 18.68
N LYS A 596 35.89 -8.83 19.18
CA LYS A 596 35.07 -7.64 19.36
C LYS A 596 35.57 -6.85 20.58
N VAL A 597 36.09 -5.66 20.34
CA VAL A 597 36.56 -4.72 21.37
C VAL A 597 35.62 -3.52 21.39
N THR A 598 34.90 -3.33 22.49
CA THR A 598 34.08 -2.14 22.73
C THR A 598 34.95 -1.07 23.38
N THR A 599 35.09 0.09 22.74
CA THR A 599 35.82 1.24 23.28
C THR A 599 34.82 2.36 23.57
N SER A 600 34.72 2.79 24.82
CA SER A 600 33.93 3.98 25.18
C SER A 600 34.64 5.25 24.69
N ILE A 601 33.90 6.10 24.01
CA ILE A 601 34.28 7.44 23.59
C ILE A 601 33.70 8.40 24.64
N PRO A 602 34.55 9.12 25.41
CA PRO A 602 34.09 10.05 26.43
C PRO A 602 33.17 11.13 25.86
N ALA A 603 32.22 11.60 26.66
CA ALA A 603 31.38 12.74 26.32
C ALA A 603 32.22 14.01 26.16
N SER A 604 32.07 14.69 25.01
CA SER A 604 32.73 15.96 24.73
C SER A 604 31.74 16.93 24.10
N ALA A 605 31.68 18.15 24.64
CA ALA A 605 30.82 19.22 24.14
C ALA A 605 31.65 20.45 23.79
N TYR A 606 31.50 20.92 22.55
CA TYR A 606 32.14 22.13 22.06
C TYR A 606 31.11 23.24 22.02
N THR A 607 31.40 24.35 22.71
CA THR A 607 30.56 25.53 22.67
C THR A 607 30.89 26.36 21.42
N ASP A 608 29.93 27.18 21.00
CA ASP A 608 30.23 28.36 20.21
C ASP A 608 31.01 29.38 21.05
N ARG A 609 31.38 30.51 20.43
CA ARG A 609 32.01 31.60 21.19
C ARG A 609 31.05 32.03 22.29
N ILE A 610 31.54 32.07 23.52
CA ILE A 610 30.74 32.50 24.67
C ILE A 610 30.21 33.92 24.44
N SER A 611 29.11 34.26 25.11
CA SER A 611 28.53 35.59 24.95
C SER A 611 29.43 36.68 25.55
N PHE A 612 29.51 37.81 24.84
CA PHE A 612 30.31 38.96 25.27
C PHE A 612 29.46 39.91 26.10
N THR A 613 29.79 40.02 27.38
CA THR A 613 29.13 40.92 28.32
C THR A 613 30.20 41.73 29.04
N GLU A 614 30.02 43.05 29.08
CA GLU A 614 30.89 43.98 29.82
C GLU A 614 30.08 44.61 30.96
N ASN A 615 30.56 44.43 32.19
CA ASN A 615 29.93 45.04 33.34
C ASN A 615 30.31 46.52 33.43
N THR A 616 29.48 47.37 32.86
CA THR A 616 29.65 48.84 32.89
C THR A 616 29.19 49.48 34.20
N SER A 617 28.67 48.67 35.14
CA SER A 617 28.22 49.16 36.45
C SER A 617 29.36 49.23 37.46
N ASN A 618 29.13 49.96 38.56
CA ASN A 618 30.10 50.07 39.67
C ASN A 618 29.97 48.92 40.70
N ALA A 619 29.12 47.92 40.45
CA ALA A 619 28.90 46.77 41.32
C ALA A 619 29.12 45.46 40.54
N SER A 620 29.35 44.35 41.23
CA SER A 620 29.38 43.05 40.57
C SER A 620 27.96 42.64 40.13
N ILE A 621 27.84 42.01 38.97
CA ILE A 621 26.60 41.46 38.43
C ILE A 621 26.74 39.96 38.26
N ASP A 622 25.65 39.21 38.41
CA ASP A 622 25.63 37.79 38.05
C ASP A 622 25.22 37.66 36.59
N VAL A 623 26.12 37.10 35.78
CA VAL A 623 25.86 36.80 34.36
C VAL A 623 25.02 35.54 34.25
N VAL A 624 25.28 34.56 35.12
CA VAL A 624 24.43 33.40 35.37
C VAL A 624 24.14 33.35 36.85
N GLY A 625 22.86 33.27 37.20
CA GLY A 625 22.41 33.24 38.59
C GLY A 625 22.81 31.96 39.33
N ALA A 626 22.92 32.04 40.66
CA ALA A 626 23.15 30.85 41.49
C ALA A 626 21.98 29.86 41.35
N ASN A 627 22.30 28.58 41.15
CA ASN A 627 21.36 27.48 40.92
C ASN A 627 20.50 27.63 39.64
N SER A 628 20.84 28.56 38.74
CA SER A 628 20.15 28.67 37.44
C SER A 628 20.46 27.47 36.55
N LEU A 629 21.72 27.03 36.53
CA LEU A 629 22.15 25.84 35.78
C LEU A 629 22.51 24.68 36.72
N ILE A 630 22.12 23.49 36.32
CA ILE A 630 22.43 22.22 36.99
C ILE A 630 23.28 21.41 36.02
N LEU A 631 24.49 21.00 36.41
CA LEU A 631 25.40 20.22 35.60
C LEU A 631 25.54 18.81 36.18
N ASN A 632 25.14 17.79 35.41
CA ASN A 632 25.11 16.39 35.82
C ASN A 632 24.38 16.17 37.18
N GLY A 633 23.29 16.90 37.42
CA GLY A 633 22.53 16.84 38.67
C GLY A 633 23.10 17.70 39.82
N HIS A 634 24.17 18.47 39.59
CA HIS A 634 24.75 19.37 40.58
C HIS A 634 24.47 20.85 40.23
N SER A 635 23.81 21.57 41.13
CA SER A 635 23.56 23.01 40.97
C SER A 635 24.87 23.80 40.96
N LEU A 636 25.03 24.69 39.98
CA LEU A 636 26.19 25.58 39.89
C LEU A 636 25.98 26.85 40.74
N GLY A 637 27.08 27.38 41.28
CA GLY A 637 27.08 28.69 41.93
C GLY A 637 26.94 29.84 40.92
N ALA A 638 26.75 31.07 41.39
CA ALA A 638 26.64 32.22 40.48
C ALA A 638 27.94 32.45 39.68
N LEU A 639 27.81 32.80 38.40
CA LEU A 639 28.89 33.34 37.59
C LEU A 639 28.91 34.86 37.74
N THR A 640 29.66 35.35 38.72
CA THR A 640 29.71 36.78 39.05
C THR A 640 30.79 37.50 38.24
N LEU A 641 30.40 38.58 37.57
CA LEU A 641 31.27 39.48 36.82
C LEU A 641 31.49 40.79 37.60
N ASN A 642 32.74 41.08 37.97
CA ASN A 642 33.11 42.27 38.73
C ASN A 642 32.92 43.57 37.94
N ALA A 643 32.81 44.70 38.65
CA ALA A 643 32.71 46.04 38.04
C ALA A 643 33.86 46.30 37.05
N GLY A 644 33.54 46.67 35.81
CA GLY A 644 34.50 46.92 34.73
C GLY A 644 35.13 45.67 34.10
N ALA A 645 34.73 44.45 34.51
CA ALA A 645 35.22 43.22 33.91
C ALA A 645 34.41 42.82 32.67
N LYS A 646 35.02 41.99 31.81
CA LYS A 646 34.41 41.41 30.60
C LYS A 646 34.32 39.90 30.77
N THR A 647 33.28 39.26 30.22
CA THR A 647 33.22 37.80 30.16
C THR A 647 34.36 37.25 29.31
N SER A 648 34.96 36.13 29.72
CA SER A 648 35.99 35.40 28.97
C SER A 648 35.80 33.90 29.14
N ALA A 649 36.22 33.10 28.15
CA ALA A 649 36.08 31.65 28.24
C ALA A 649 36.97 31.10 29.36
N ALA A 650 38.11 31.74 29.63
CA ALA A 650 38.95 31.44 30.79
C ALA A 650 38.18 31.56 32.11
N ALA A 651 37.44 32.66 32.30
CA ALA A 651 36.63 32.87 33.49
C ALA A 651 35.52 31.82 33.64
N MET A 652 34.84 31.47 32.54
CA MET A 652 33.78 30.45 32.55
C MET A 652 34.32 29.03 32.78
N ALA A 653 35.46 28.66 32.19
CA ALA A 653 36.10 27.38 32.47
C ALA A 653 36.54 27.28 33.93
N ASN A 654 37.08 28.36 34.49
CA ASN A 654 37.44 28.41 35.91
C ASN A 654 36.21 28.28 36.81
N TRP A 655 35.10 28.94 36.46
CA TRP A 655 33.83 28.82 37.19
C TRP A 655 33.30 27.37 37.18
N ILE A 656 33.27 26.70 36.03
CA ILE A 656 32.85 25.28 35.94
C ILE A 656 33.81 24.38 36.71
N ASN A 657 35.12 24.52 36.50
CA ASN A 657 36.13 23.64 37.13
C ASN A 657 36.27 23.84 38.64
N SER A 658 35.89 25.01 39.16
CA SER A 658 35.87 25.30 40.60
C SER A 658 34.52 25.00 41.25
N SER A 659 33.51 24.59 40.47
CA SER A 659 32.21 24.20 40.99
C SER A 659 32.32 22.87 41.74
N VAL A 660 31.60 22.81 42.85
CA VAL A 660 31.72 21.73 43.83
C VAL A 660 30.42 20.93 43.87
N ALA A 661 30.52 19.62 43.67
CA ALA A 661 29.39 18.72 43.87
C ALA A 661 29.02 18.66 45.36
N THR A 662 27.72 18.72 45.68
CA THR A 662 27.22 18.50 47.04
C THR A 662 26.19 17.38 47.05
N ARG A 663 26.19 16.58 48.12
CA ARG A 663 25.21 15.52 48.37
C ARG A 663 24.65 15.68 49.78
N ASN A 664 23.35 15.89 49.91
CA ASN A 664 22.67 16.18 51.19
C ASN A 664 23.35 17.31 51.99
N GLY A 665 23.79 18.36 51.30
CA GLY A 665 24.46 19.52 51.91
C GLY A 665 25.92 19.30 52.31
N THR A 666 26.51 18.13 52.05
CA THR A 666 27.94 17.85 52.27
C THR A 666 28.68 17.93 50.95
N ILE A 667 29.86 18.58 50.94
CA ILE A 667 30.73 18.64 49.76
C ILE A 667 31.24 17.23 49.42
N VAL A 668 31.08 16.84 48.15
CA VAL A 668 31.62 15.59 47.62
C VAL A 668 33.11 15.83 47.29
N PRO A 669 34.04 15.04 47.85
CA PRO A 669 35.44 15.15 47.48
C PRO A 669 35.65 14.70 46.03
N THR A 670 36.59 15.33 45.32
CA THR A 670 37.08 14.83 44.04
C THR A 670 37.84 13.53 44.28
N GLU A 671 37.49 12.49 43.53
CA GLU A 671 38.13 11.18 43.63
C GLU A 671 38.73 10.78 42.28
N VAL A 672 39.90 10.13 42.32
CA VAL A 672 40.52 9.51 41.14
C VAL A 672 40.86 8.08 41.49
N ILE A 673 40.42 7.13 40.67
CA ILE A 673 40.67 5.70 40.89
C ILE A 673 41.51 5.18 39.73
N ALA A 674 42.68 4.62 40.07
CA ALA A 674 43.53 3.87 39.14
C ALA A 674 43.47 2.39 39.53
N SER A 675 43.13 1.51 38.59
CA SER A 675 43.09 0.07 38.84
C SER A 675 44.51 -0.52 38.92
N ALA A 676 44.66 -1.70 39.52
CA ALA A 676 45.97 -2.36 39.62
C ALA A 676 46.60 -2.63 38.24
N ALA A 677 45.79 -2.83 37.21
CA ALA A 677 46.26 -3.08 35.85
C ALA A 677 46.83 -1.83 35.17
N ASP A 678 46.41 -0.64 35.60
CA ASP A 678 46.80 0.64 34.99
C ASP A 678 48.07 1.23 35.63
N LEU A 679 48.49 0.71 36.79
CA LEU A 679 49.65 1.23 37.51
C LEU A 679 50.95 0.87 36.80
N ASN A 680 51.75 1.89 36.50
CA ASN A 680 53.13 1.71 36.03
C ASN A 680 54.08 2.44 36.97
N LEU A 681 54.52 1.72 38.00
CA LEU A 681 55.34 2.25 39.10
C LEU A 681 56.74 2.72 38.66
N GLN A 682 57.14 2.49 37.40
CA GLN A 682 58.40 3.01 36.84
C GLN A 682 58.27 4.43 36.29
N LEU A 683 57.04 4.92 36.08
CA LEU A 683 56.78 6.27 35.59
C LEU A 683 56.65 7.27 36.74
N LEU A 684 56.88 8.55 36.45
CA LEU A 684 56.65 9.64 37.40
C LEU A 684 55.18 10.11 37.37
N VAL A 685 54.76 10.77 38.44
CA VAL A 685 53.46 11.46 38.50
C VAL A 685 53.60 12.81 39.20
N SER A 686 52.97 13.84 38.65
CA SER A 686 52.71 15.08 39.37
C SER A 686 51.24 15.16 39.75
N ILE A 687 50.97 15.65 40.96
CA ILE A 687 49.63 15.87 41.48
C ILE A 687 49.52 17.35 41.84
N ASN A 688 48.55 18.05 41.27
CA ASN A 688 48.33 19.48 41.44
C ASN A 688 49.61 20.31 41.20
N GLY A 689 50.37 19.96 40.16
CA GLY A 689 51.62 20.62 39.78
C GLY A 689 52.84 20.24 40.62
N LYS A 690 52.69 19.39 41.66
CA LYS A 690 53.79 18.90 42.49
C LYS A 690 54.22 17.51 42.06
N GLU A 691 55.48 17.34 41.67
CA GLU A 691 56.08 16.03 41.38
C GLU A 691 56.17 15.16 42.65
N ILE A 692 55.71 13.91 42.53
CA ILE A 692 55.86 12.86 43.54
C ILE A 692 57.13 12.08 43.21
N SER A 693 58.27 12.60 43.67
CA SER A 693 59.57 12.00 43.35
C SER A 693 59.87 10.80 44.27
N HIS A 694 60.33 9.70 43.68
CA HIS A 694 60.80 8.50 44.40
C HIS A 694 62.35 8.38 44.40
N GLY A 695 63.09 9.36 43.89
CA GLY A 695 64.54 9.30 43.78
C GLY A 695 65.03 8.17 42.84
N ALA A 696 66.20 7.59 43.11
CA ALA A 696 66.85 6.63 42.21
C ALA A 696 66.23 5.22 42.17
N THR A 697 65.30 4.90 43.07
CA THR A 697 64.67 3.57 43.14
C THR A 697 63.16 3.73 43.01
N ALA A 698 62.58 3.15 41.97
CA ALA A 698 61.15 3.19 41.72
C ALA A 698 60.37 2.39 42.79
N PRO A 699 59.14 2.80 43.14
CA PRO A 699 58.27 2.05 44.05
C PRO A 699 57.99 0.63 43.52
N SER A 700 57.95 -0.34 44.43
CA SER A 700 57.79 -1.76 44.09
C SER A 700 56.35 -2.27 44.25
N THR A 701 55.53 -1.56 45.04
CA THR A 701 54.13 -1.85 45.29
C THR A 701 53.26 -0.59 45.22
N ALA A 702 51.95 -0.76 45.03
CA ALA A 702 50.99 0.36 45.12
C ALA A 702 51.06 1.05 46.49
N SER A 703 51.29 0.28 47.56
CA SER A 703 51.47 0.79 48.92
C SER A 703 52.67 1.73 49.08
N ASP A 704 53.79 1.44 48.38
CA ASP A 704 54.96 2.32 48.36
C ASP A 704 54.62 3.68 47.74
N LEU A 705 53.89 3.68 46.62
CA LEU A 705 53.46 4.90 45.94
C LEU A 705 52.41 5.69 46.76
N VAL A 706 51.46 5.02 47.40
CA VAL A 706 50.50 5.64 48.34
C VAL A 706 51.23 6.37 49.46
N THR A 707 52.28 5.76 50.02
CA THR A 707 53.10 6.36 51.08
C THR A 707 53.80 7.63 50.59
N LEU A 708 54.37 7.60 49.38
CA LEU A 708 55.02 8.75 48.76
C LEU A 708 54.05 9.91 48.48
N ILE A 709 52.85 9.60 47.98
CA ILE A 709 51.80 10.60 47.72
C ILE A 709 51.35 11.24 49.04
N ASN A 710 51.06 10.43 50.05
CA ASN A 710 50.60 10.92 51.35
C ASN A 710 51.67 11.75 52.08
N ALA A 711 52.95 11.46 51.90
CA ALA A 711 54.06 12.28 52.44
C ALA A 711 54.10 13.70 51.87
N GLN A 712 53.51 13.93 50.68
CA GLN A 712 53.41 15.26 50.05
C GLN A 712 52.00 15.86 50.12
N SER A 713 51.08 15.26 50.90
CA SER A 713 49.66 15.65 50.98
C SER A 713 49.41 17.13 51.30
N ALA A 714 50.27 17.78 52.09
CA ALA A 714 50.16 19.21 52.38
C ALA A 714 50.48 20.10 51.16
N ALA A 715 51.34 19.64 50.26
CA ALA A 715 51.72 20.36 49.03
C ALA A 715 50.77 20.02 47.87
N THR A 716 50.34 18.76 47.77
CA THR A 716 49.44 18.29 46.70
C THR A 716 47.97 18.56 47.01
N LYS A 717 47.61 18.73 48.30
CA LYS A 717 46.23 18.81 48.82
C LYS A 717 45.41 17.53 48.56
N VAL A 718 46.09 16.41 48.37
CA VAL A 718 45.49 15.12 48.01
C VAL A 718 46.04 14.04 48.95
N THR A 719 45.17 13.11 49.34
CA THR A 719 45.52 11.88 50.05
C THR A 719 45.24 10.67 49.16
N ALA A 720 45.98 9.60 49.38
CA ALA A 720 45.89 8.35 48.63
C ALA A 720 45.58 7.17 49.56
N SER A 721 44.84 6.20 49.04
CA SER A 721 44.52 4.94 49.71
C SER A 721 44.56 3.79 48.69
N GLU A 722 44.78 2.57 49.15
CA GLU A 722 44.74 1.39 48.29
C GLU A 722 43.30 0.90 48.15
N THR A 723 42.90 0.50 46.93
CA THR A 723 41.57 -0.06 46.67
C THR A 723 41.55 -1.56 46.97
N PRO A 724 40.37 -2.17 47.23
CA PRO A 724 40.26 -3.62 47.47
C PRO A 724 40.82 -4.51 46.34
N GLY A 725 40.96 -3.97 45.12
CA GLY A 725 41.54 -4.64 43.96
C GLY A 725 43.04 -4.41 43.74
N GLY A 726 43.76 -3.80 44.70
CA GLY A 726 45.20 -3.51 44.59
C GLY A 726 45.55 -2.27 43.76
N GLY A 727 44.57 -1.42 43.45
CA GLY A 727 44.75 -0.14 42.78
C GLY A 727 44.95 1.01 43.77
N ILE A 728 45.01 2.25 43.27
CA ILE A 728 45.17 3.46 44.08
C ILE A 728 43.95 4.37 43.90
N LYS A 729 43.38 4.81 45.02
CA LYS A 729 42.35 5.86 45.06
C LYS A 729 42.92 7.13 45.67
N LEU A 730 42.88 8.21 44.90
CA LEU A 730 43.16 9.57 45.35
C LEU A 730 41.87 10.24 45.79
N THR A 731 41.94 11.05 46.84
CA THR A 731 40.86 11.91 47.32
C THR A 731 41.43 13.21 47.86
N ASN A 732 40.66 14.30 47.86
CA ASN A 732 41.11 15.55 48.46
C ASN A 732 41.50 15.36 49.94
N ALA A 733 42.55 16.04 50.38
CA ALA A 733 42.88 16.11 51.80
C ALA A 733 41.80 16.89 52.58
N PRO A 734 41.64 16.66 53.89
CA PRO A 734 40.65 17.38 54.70
C PRO A 734 40.75 18.90 54.59
N GLY A 735 39.64 19.58 54.35
CA GLY A 735 39.55 21.03 54.13
C GLY A 735 39.78 21.48 52.69
N PHE A 736 40.02 20.55 51.76
CA PHE A 736 40.16 20.80 50.32
C PHE A 736 39.14 20.00 49.49
N GLU A 737 38.09 19.48 50.12
CA GLU A 737 37.06 18.69 49.46
C GLU A 737 36.41 19.49 48.32
N GLY A 738 36.19 18.83 47.19
CA GLY A 738 35.58 19.41 46.00
C GLY A 738 36.57 20.13 45.08
N GLN A 739 37.80 20.42 45.52
CA GLN A 739 38.82 21.03 44.66
C GLN A 739 39.27 20.05 43.56
N PRO A 740 39.59 20.54 42.35
CA PRO A 740 40.04 19.69 41.27
C PRO A 740 41.37 19.00 41.60
N ILE A 741 41.54 17.79 41.06
CA ILE A 741 42.79 17.02 41.15
C ILE A 741 43.37 16.95 39.73
N THR A 742 44.49 17.63 39.50
CA THR A 742 45.22 17.56 38.23
C THR A 742 46.34 16.56 38.33
N LEU A 743 46.31 15.56 37.47
CA LEU A 743 47.40 14.61 37.28
C LEU A 743 48.24 15.02 36.07
N GLY A 744 49.56 14.89 36.20
CA GLY A 744 50.50 15.14 35.11
C GLY A 744 51.61 14.12 35.06
N ASN A 745 52.32 14.07 33.93
CA ASN A 745 53.59 13.37 33.79
C ASN A 745 54.75 14.39 33.76
N PRO A 746 55.65 14.37 34.76
CA PRO A 746 56.88 15.16 34.77
C PRO A 746 57.91 14.70 33.74
N ASP A 747 57.82 13.45 33.27
CA ASP A 747 58.71 12.87 32.27
C ASP A 747 58.10 12.98 30.85
N LEU A 748 58.88 13.46 29.89
CA LEU A 748 58.45 13.61 28.49
C LEU A 748 58.58 12.29 27.69
N SER A 749 59.08 11.21 28.30
CA SER A 749 59.30 9.92 27.63
C SER A 749 58.03 9.06 27.44
N SER A 750 56.94 9.38 28.15
CA SER A 750 55.66 8.66 28.13
C SER A 750 54.50 9.65 28.19
N ASP A 751 53.40 9.32 27.50
CA ASP A 751 52.15 10.11 27.61
C ASP A 751 51.36 9.79 28.90
N LEU A 752 51.68 8.68 29.56
CA LEU A 752 51.02 8.21 30.79
C LEU A 752 51.91 8.47 32.01
N ASN A 753 51.28 8.76 33.15
CA ASN A 753 51.93 8.85 34.46
C ASN A 753 51.89 7.52 35.23
N ALA A 754 52.44 7.51 36.45
CA ALA A 754 52.48 6.32 37.33
C ALA A 754 51.12 5.66 37.61
N LEU A 755 50.03 6.43 37.51
CA LEU A 755 48.65 6.01 37.76
C LEU A 755 47.91 5.62 36.47
N GLY A 756 48.63 5.44 35.35
CA GLY A 756 48.04 5.03 34.07
C GLY A 756 47.22 6.13 33.37
N ASN A 757 47.33 7.38 33.82
CA ASN A 757 46.56 8.49 33.29
C ASN A 757 47.44 9.42 32.43
N ARG A 758 46.86 9.99 31.35
CA ARG A 758 47.46 11.16 30.68
C ARG A 758 47.32 12.39 31.56
N ASN A 759 47.95 13.51 31.16
CA ASN A 759 47.71 14.80 31.81
C ASN A 759 46.19 15.11 31.77
N LYS A 760 45.53 15.07 32.93
CA LYS A 760 44.07 15.18 33.05
C LYS A 760 43.73 15.86 34.37
N THR A 761 42.71 16.71 34.35
CA THR A 761 42.11 17.29 35.55
C THR A 761 40.82 16.54 35.85
N PHE A 762 40.61 16.21 37.11
CA PHE A 762 39.39 15.60 37.63
C PHE A 762 38.68 16.62 38.50
N THR A 763 37.36 16.68 38.40
CA THR A 763 36.51 17.60 39.17
C THR A 763 35.47 16.80 39.96
N SER A 764 34.98 17.36 41.06
CA SER A 764 33.96 16.70 41.89
C SER A 764 32.61 16.52 41.19
N ILE A 765 32.34 17.32 40.17
CA ILE A 765 31.13 17.26 39.31
C ILE A 765 31.29 16.31 38.10
N GLY A 766 32.47 15.74 37.87
CA GLY A 766 32.74 14.82 36.77
C GLY A 766 32.93 15.48 35.39
N VAL A 767 32.81 16.80 35.28
CA VAL A 767 32.99 17.57 34.03
C VAL A 767 34.19 18.50 34.14
N THR A 768 35.04 18.51 33.11
CA THR A 768 36.19 19.41 32.99
C THR A 768 36.02 20.35 31.81
N ALA A 769 36.10 21.65 32.07
CA ALA A 769 36.04 22.70 31.06
C ALA A 769 37.45 23.15 30.66
N VAL A 770 37.73 23.20 29.35
CA VAL A 770 38.97 23.72 28.79
C VAL A 770 38.65 24.90 27.89
N ALA A 771 39.13 26.08 28.24
CA ALA A 771 38.92 27.29 27.47
C ALA A 771 39.96 27.44 26.35
N ARG A 772 39.53 27.95 25.19
CA ARG A 772 40.41 28.29 24.07
C ARG A 772 39.88 29.54 23.37
N ASN A 773 40.76 30.36 22.80
CA ASN A 773 40.34 31.40 21.86
C ASN A 773 41.20 31.28 20.61
N VAL A 774 40.54 30.96 19.50
CA VAL A 774 41.21 30.75 18.21
C VAL A 774 40.54 31.63 17.17
N ILE A 775 41.32 32.46 16.48
CA ILE A 775 40.86 33.26 15.34
C ILE A 775 41.62 32.77 14.12
N ASN A 776 40.91 32.21 13.15
CA ASN A 776 41.49 31.77 11.89
C ASN A 776 41.14 32.78 10.79
N ALA A 777 42.13 33.12 9.96
CA ALA A 777 41.96 33.93 8.77
C ALA A 777 42.51 33.16 7.58
N SER A 778 41.63 32.87 6.62
CA SER A 778 42.01 32.22 5.37
C SER A 778 42.90 33.13 4.52
N LYS A 779 43.63 32.53 3.57
CA LYS A 779 44.50 33.26 2.65
C LYS A 779 43.76 34.37 1.87
N ALA A 780 42.47 34.18 1.58
CA ALA A 780 41.66 35.14 0.85
C ALA A 780 41.21 36.32 1.71
N GLU A 781 41.09 36.15 3.03
CA GLU A 781 40.68 37.20 3.97
C GLU A 781 41.85 38.11 4.36
N LEU A 782 43.09 37.62 4.30
CA LEU A 782 44.28 38.39 4.62
C LEU A 782 44.43 39.62 3.71
N ASN A 783 44.36 40.81 4.31
CA ASN A 783 44.49 42.09 3.63
C ASN A 783 45.70 42.87 4.16
N PHE A 784 46.86 42.64 3.55
CA PHE A 784 48.12 43.27 3.94
C PHE A 784 48.17 44.80 3.71
N ALA A 785 47.19 45.39 3.03
CA ALA A 785 47.06 46.84 2.93
C ALA A 785 46.49 47.47 4.23
N GLN A 786 45.82 46.67 5.06
CA GLN A 786 45.33 47.09 6.37
C GLN A 786 46.39 46.88 7.45
N GLN A 787 46.22 47.59 8.57
CA GLN A 787 47.03 47.41 9.78
C GLN A 787 46.24 46.61 10.83
N ILE A 788 46.96 46.06 11.81
CA ILE A 788 46.38 45.30 12.90
C ILE A 788 46.94 45.75 14.24
N SER A 789 46.05 45.94 15.21
CA SER A 789 46.36 45.94 16.63
C SER A 789 45.72 44.72 17.30
N ILE A 790 46.43 44.12 18.25
CA ILE A 790 45.95 42.97 19.02
C ILE A 790 46.08 43.33 20.50
N ASN A 791 44.98 43.21 21.25
CA ASN A 791 44.93 43.53 22.69
C ASN A 791 45.53 44.93 22.99
N GLY A 792 45.17 45.92 22.17
CA GLY A 792 45.65 47.31 22.27
C GLY A 792 47.08 47.55 21.77
N THR A 793 47.83 46.52 21.38
CA THR A 793 49.21 46.64 20.85
C THR A 793 49.21 46.64 19.33
N THR A 794 49.77 47.69 18.72
CA THR A 794 49.92 47.76 17.25
C THR A 794 51.07 46.88 16.76
N ILE A 795 50.78 45.97 15.84
CA ILE A 795 51.80 45.14 15.19
C ILE A 795 52.53 45.99 14.15
N THR A 796 53.81 46.27 14.42
CA THR A 796 54.66 47.11 13.56
C THR A 796 55.71 46.26 12.85
N GLY A 797 55.96 46.54 11.57
CA GLY A 797 56.92 45.78 10.75
C GLY A 797 56.65 45.92 9.25
N ASN A 798 57.48 45.28 8.42
CA ASN A 798 57.45 45.46 6.96
C ASN A 798 56.50 44.50 6.21
N TYR A 799 55.47 43.97 6.88
CA TYR A 799 54.53 43.01 6.27
C TYR A 799 53.70 43.61 5.14
N GLN A 800 53.59 44.94 5.07
CA GLN A 800 52.91 45.63 3.96
C GLN A 800 53.77 45.68 2.69
N ALA A 801 55.11 45.70 2.83
CA ALA A 801 56.01 45.70 1.66
C ALA A 801 56.41 44.29 1.21
N ASN A 802 56.32 43.28 2.09
CA ASN A 802 56.49 41.87 1.75
C ASN A 802 55.35 41.01 2.33
N PRO A 803 54.18 40.98 1.68
CA PRO A 803 52.97 40.35 2.20
C PRO A 803 53.08 38.83 2.23
N SER A 804 53.16 38.27 3.44
CA SER A 804 53.13 36.83 3.68
C SER A 804 52.50 36.53 5.03
N ALA A 805 51.75 35.43 5.13
CA ALA A 805 51.17 34.97 6.39
C ALA A 805 52.29 34.62 7.40
N GLU A 806 53.36 33.96 6.94
CA GLU A 806 54.55 33.64 7.75
C GLU A 806 55.20 34.91 8.32
N GLY A 807 55.45 35.93 7.49
CA GLY A 807 56.03 37.18 7.95
C GLY A 807 55.14 37.95 8.92
N LEU A 808 53.81 37.86 8.77
CA LEU A 808 52.87 38.44 9.75
C LEU A 808 52.84 37.64 11.06
N ALA A 809 52.90 36.31 10.99
CA ALA A 809 52.96 35.44 12.17
C ALA A 809 54.20 35.74 13.02
N ASP A 810 55.37 35.87 12.38
CA ASP A 810 56.64 36.18 13.05
C ASP A 810 56.57 37.52 13.79
N LEU A 811 55.96 38.54 13.18
CA LEU A 811 55.81 39.86 13.80
C LEU A 811 54.84 39.85 15.00
N ILE A 812 53.75 39.09 14.90
CA ILE A 812 52.81 38.91 16.02
C ILE A 812 53.52 38.16 17.17
N ASN A 813 54.24 37.09 16.85
CA ASN A 813 54.97 36.28 17.83
C ASN A 813 56.11 37.05 18.51
N ALA A 814 56.79 37.95 17.79
CA ALA A 814 57.80 38.84 18.35
C ALA A 814 57.24 39.80 19.43
N GLN A 815 55.93 40.08 19.40
CA GLN A 815 55.24 40.92 20.37
C GLN A 815 54.33 40.13 21.33
N SER A 816 54.45 38.79 21.37
CA SER A 816 53.60 37.90 22.16
C SER A 816 53.49 38.27 23.65
N ALA A 817 54.56 38.79 24.25
CA ALA A 817 54.56 39.22 25.66
C ALA A 817 53.70 40.47 25.94
N SER A 818 53.37 41.26 24.92
CA SER A 818 52.49 42.43 25.04
C SER A 818 51.09 42.15 24.50
N THR A 819 50.97 41.23 23.54
CA THR A 819 49.70 40.89 22.92
C THR A 819 49.01 39.69 23.58
N ASN A 820 49.72 38.88 24.37
CA ASN A 820 49.27 37.62 24.98
C ASN A 820 48.74 36.60 23.98
N VAL A 821 49.19 36.68 22.72
CA VAL A 821 48.80 35.73 21.65
C VAL A 821 50.01 35.13 20.96
N VAL A 822 49.79 34.02 20.28
CA VAL A 822 50.70 33.34 19.37
C VAL A 822 49.99 33.13 18.04
N ALA A 823 50.65 33.47 16.94
CA ALA A 823 50.20 33.29 15.59
C ALA A 823 50.92 32.11 14.91
N THR A 824 50.17 31.31 14.16
CA THR A 824 50.67 30.19 13.37
C THR A 824 50.27 30.38 11.92
N ALA A 825 51.25 30.43 11.02
CA ALA A 825 51.00 30.39 9.58
C ALA A 825 50.93 28.93 9.12
N TYR A 826 49.87 28.60 8.38
CA TYR A 826 49.67 27.26 7.84
C TYR A 826 50.19 27.18 6.41
N THR A 827 50.54 25.97 5.96
CA THR A 827 51.09 25.71 4.61
C THR A 827 50.15 26.10 3.47
N ASN A 828 48.85 26.19 3.73
CA ASN A 828 47.84 26.69 2.78
C ASN A 828 47.79 28.24 2.67
N GLY A 829 48.65 28.95 3.39
CA GLY A 829 48.72 30.41 3.43
C GLY A 829 47.69 31.10 4.31
N SER A 830 46.95 30.34 5.13
CA SER A 830 46.09 30.90 6.19
C SER A 830 46.90 31.20 7.45
N LEU A 831 46.33 32.02 8.34
CA LEU A 831 46.92 32.39 9.61
C LEU A 831 45.93 32.10 10.75
N GLY A 832 46.38 31.37 11.77
CA GLY A 832 45.63 31.20 13.02
C GLY A 832 46.27 32.02 14.14
N ILE A 833 45.45 32.65 14.98
CA ILE A 833 45.87 33.33 16.22
C ILE A 833 45.23 32.61 17.39
N THR A 834 46.04 32.32 18.40
CA THR A 834 45.64 31.67 19.65
C THR A 834 46.21 32.43 20.84
N ASN A 835 45.67 32.27 22.05
CA ASN A 835 46.31 32.84 23.24
C ASN A 835 47.68 32.19 23.48
N ALA A 836 48.61 32.96 24.04
CA ALA A 836 49.87 32.44 24.56
C ALA A 836 49.63 31.59 25.81
N VAL A 837 50.60 30.74 26.17
CA VAL A 837 50.53 29.86 27.34
C VAL A 837 50.30 30.68 28.62
N GLY A 838 49.31 30.29 29.42
CA GLY A 838 48.88 30.98 30.64
C GLY A 838 47.77 32.02 30.43
N PHE A 839 47.34 32.24 29.19
CA PHE A 839 46.24 33.15 28.82
C PHE A 839 45.14 32.42 28.03
N GLU A 840 45.09 31.09 28.09
CA GLU A 840 44.17 30.26 27.33
C GLU A 840 42.71 30.65 27.57
N GLY A 841 41.99 31.01 26.51
CA GLY A 841 40.58 31.38 26.59
C GLY A 841 40.31 32.83 27.00
N GLU A 842 41.35 33.63 27.23
CA GLU A 842 41.20 35.08 27.39
C GLU A 842 40.73 35.74 26.09
N ASN A 843 40.05 36.87 26.22
CA ASN A 843 39.56 37.63 25.10
C ASN A 843 40.71 38.12 24.20
N ILE A 844 40.49 38.08 22.89
CA ILE A 844 41.41 38.65 21.91
C ILE A 844 40.70 39.83 21.26
N GLU A 845 41.17 41.03 21.55
CA GLU A 845 40.67 42.25 20.92
C GLU A 845 41.47 42.50 19.64
N LEU A 846 40.79 42.41 18.50
CA LEU A 846 41.36 42.79 17.21
C LEU A 846 40.93 44.20 16.86
N GLY A 847 41.90 45.01 16.45
CA GLY A 847 41.68 46.38 16.04
C GLY A 847 42.52 46.79 14.84
N ASN A 848 42.34 48.04 14.45
CA ASN A 848 43.17 48.71 13.47
C ASN A 848 43.59 50.07 14.05
N PRO A 849 44.89 50.41 14.05
CA PRO A 849 45.38 51.71 14.51
C PRO A 849 44.72 52.90 13.77
N VAL A 850 44.23 52.66 12.55
CA VAL A 850 43.43 53.63 11.79
C VAL A 850 41.97 53.52 12.20
N ALA A 851 41.51 54.45 13.04
CA ALA A 851 40.17 54.44 13.64
C ALA A 851 39.00 54.41 12.64
N SER A 852 39.21 54.82 11.38
CA SER A 852 38.17 54.77 10.33
C SER A 852 38.05 53.41 9.65
N SER A 853 38.95 52.46 9.92
CA SER A 853 38.90 51.13 9.31
C SER A 853 37.98 50.20 10.09
N SER A 854 37.06 49.53 9.38
CA SER A 854 36.13 48.55 9.95
C SER A 854 36.72 47.14 10.09
N THR A 855 37.87 46.89 9.47
CA THR A 855 38.57 45.60 9.46
C THR A 855 40.07 45.77 9.71
N ASN A 856 40.77 44.67 9.94
CA ASN A 856 42.22 44.62 10.15
C ASN A 856 42.92 43.78 9.09
N THR A 857 44.24 43.59 9.25
CA THR A 857 45.08 42.80 8.34
C THR A 857 44.59 41.36 8.14
N LEU A 858 43.82 40.80 9.08
CA LEU A 858 43.25 39.44 8.96
C LEU A 858 41.95 39.40 8.16
N GLY A 859 41.45 40.54 7.68
CA GLY A 859 40.12 40.66 7.08
C GLY A 859 38.97 40.58 8.10
N GLN A 860 39.31 40.42 9.39
CA GLN A 860 38.36 40.28 10.48
C GLN A 860 37.84 41.66 10.92
N LYS A 861 36.63 41.69 11.50
CA LYS A 861 36.04 42.92 12.07
C LYS A 861 36.83 43.37 13.30
N ASN A 862 36.94 44.69 13.50
CA ASN A 862 37.57 45.23 14.69
C ASN A 862 36.60 45.15 15.88
N LYS A 863 36.79 44.15 16.76
CA LYS A 863 35.96 43.90 17.95
C LYS A 863 36.69 42.99 18.94
N VAL A 864 36.09 42.80 20.11
CA VAL A 864 36.48 41.75 21.06
C VAL A 864 35.96 40.40 20.57
N TYR A 865 36.85 39.42 20.51
CA TYR A 865 36.56 38.04 20.17
C TYR A 865 36.68 37.20 21.44
N THR A 866 35.56 36.63 21.90
CA THR A 866 35.46 35.76 23.08
C THR A 866 35.84 34.31 22.76
N GLY A 867 36.38 33.56 23.73
CA GLY A 867 36.78 32.16 23.50
C GLY A 867 35.60 31.18 23.41
N THR A 868 35.93 29.91 23.20
CA THR A 868 35.04 28.75 23.28
C THR A 868 35.47 27.85 24.44
N LEU A 869 34.57 26.96 24.87
CA LEU A 869 34.82 25.94 25.86
C LEU A 869 34.75 24.56 25.20
N ASN A 870 35.63 23.66 25.63
CA ASN A 870 35.48 22.22 25.43
C ASN A 870 35.22 21.59 26.80
N LEU A 871 34.03 21.03 26.98
CA LEU A 871 33.61 20.35 28.19
C LEU A 871 33.77 18.85 27.99
N ASN A 872 34.51 18.18 28.86
CA ASN A 872 34.81 16.76 28.76
C ASN A 872 34.36 16.02 30.02
N SER A 873 33.78 14.85 29.84
CA SER A 873 33.32 13.94 30.90
C SER A 873 33.49 12.50 30.44
N ASP A 874 33.73 11.59 31.37
CA ASP A 874 33.83 10.16 31.04
C ASP A 874 32.45 9.51 30.80
N ASP A 875 31.37 10.14 31.25
CA ASP A 875 29.98 9.66 31.13
C ASP A 875 29.12 10.61 30.29
N LYS A 876 28.75 11.77 30.85
CA LYS A 876 27.95 12.79 30.15
C LYS A 876 28.27 14.21 30.58
N VAL A 877 27.90 15.18 29.74
CA VAL A 877 27.85 16.61 30.00
C VAL A 877 26.40 17.04 29.82
N ARG A 878 25.64 17.03 30.91
CA ARG A 878 24.21 17.36 30.94
C ARG A 878 23.97 18.64 31.72
N PHE A 879 23.62 19.72 31.03
CA PHE A 879 23.06 20.92 31.66
C PHE A 879 21.54 20.85 31.65
N THR A 880 20.92 21.10 32.81
CA THR A 880 19.48 21.34 32.94
C THR A 880 19.24 22.65 33.70
N PHE A 881 18.01 23.13 33.68
CA PHE A 881 17.64 24.37 34.37
C PHE A 881 17.17 24.11 35.80
N GLY A 882 17.64 24.92 36.74
CA GLY A 882 17.02 25.03 38.06
C GLY A 882 15.76 25.89 38.02
N ALA A 883 15.15 26.12 39.19
CA ALA A 883 13.86 26.82 39.30
C ALA A 883 13.83 28.23 38.68
N ASN A 884 14.98 28.91 38.62
CA ASN A 884 15.13 30.25 38.04
C ASN A 884 16.03 30.26 36.78
N GLY A 885 16.43 29.09 36.29
CA GLY A 885 17.27 29.00 35.09
C GLY A 885 16.46 29.27 33.83
N ALA A 886 17.08 29.84 32.80
CA ALA A 886 16.46 30.09 31.52
C ALA A 886 17.39 29.67 30.36
N PRO A 887 16.85 29.37 29.17
CA PRO A 887 17.64 29.10 27.97
C PRO A 887 18.75 30.14 27.68
N SER A 888 18.56 31.41 28.07
CA SER A 888 19.56 32.47 27.93
C SER A 888 20.83 32.20 28.75
N ASP A 889 20.74 31.50 29.88
CA ASP A 889 21.90 31.13 30.71
C ASP A 889 22.84 30.16 29.97
N LEU A 890 22.31 29.30 29.09
CA LEU A 890 23.12 28.43 28.23
C LEU A 890 23.75 29.21 27.07
N VAL A 891 23.06 30.21 26.55
CA VAL A 891 23.59 31.11 25.52
C VAL A 891 24.80 31.90 26.03
N GLU A 892 24.83 32.24 27.33
CA GLU A 892 26.04 32.83 27.94
C GLU A 892 27.26 31.93 27.77
N LEU A 893 27.08 30.61 27.88
CA LEU A 893 28.12 29.59 27.66
C LEU A 893 28.39 29.28 26.18
N GLY A 894 27.65 29.86 25.24
CA GLY A 894 27.71 29.51 23.82
C GLY A 894 27.10 28.14 23.51
N LEU A 895 26.14 27.69 24.33
CA LEU A 895 25.39 26.45 24.13
C LEU A 895 23.96 26.75 23.70
N ARG A 896 23.43 25.92 22.79
CA ARG A 896 22.02 25.93 22.38
C ARG A 896 21.19 25.15 23.39
N THR A 897 19.93 25.52 23.54
CA THR A 897 18.99 24.77 24.38
C THR A 897 18.33 23.67 23.55
N GLY A 898 18.57 22.42 23.89
CA GLY A 898 17.94 21.25 23.33
C GLY A 898 16.82 20.67 24.19
N LEU A 899 15.87 20.05 23.51
CA LEU A 899 14.95 19.03 24.01
C LEU A 899 15.45 17.69 23.47
N TYR A 900 15.82 16.77 24.36
CA TYR A 900 16.29 15.43 24.02
C TYR A 900 15.30 14.38 24.51
N ILE A 901 14.97 13.41 23.66
CA ILE A 901 14.12 12.25 23.98
C ILE A 901 14.80 11.01 23.41
N ASP A 902 15.17 10.07 24.26
CA ASP A 902 15.92 8.89 23.82
C ASP A 902 14.98 7.82 23.24
N GLU A 903 13.85 7.58 23.92
CA GLU A 903 12.92 6.51 23.57
C GLU A 903 11.82 6.94 22.58
N ALA A 904 11.24 5.98 21.87
CA ALA A 904 10.14 6.28 20.95
C ALA A 904 8.88 6.71 21.70
N VAL A 905 8.36 7.87 21.36
CA VAL A 905 7.22 8.49 22.02
C VAL A 905 5.92 7.69 21.78
N GLY A 906 5.15 7.44 22.84
CA GLY A 906 3.90 6.64 22.78
C GLY A 906 2.66 7.43 22.34
N GLU A 907 2.68 8.76 22.40
CA GLU A 907 1.59 9.64 21.96
C GLU A 907 2.14 10.90 21.29
N ASP A 908 1.28 11.71 20.67
CA ASP A 908 1.71 12.97 20.08
C ASP A 908 2.03 14.00 21.18
N LEU A 909 3.19 14.65 21.08
CA LEU A 909 3.60 15.72 22.00
C LEU A 909 3.56 17.07 21.30
N ALA A 910 2.80 18.01 21.87
CA ALA A 910 2.78 19.39 21.43
C ALA A 910 3.98 20.15 22.01
N VAL A 911 4.79 20.72 21.13
CA VAL A 911 5.95 21.56 21.50
C VAL A 911 5.63 23.02 21.24
N PHE A 912 5.48 23.79 22.31
CA PHE A 912 5.32 25.23 22.28
C PHE A 912 6.68 25.91 22.41
N VAL A 913 6.86 26.98 21.64
CA VAL A 913 7.94 27.94 21.88
C VAL A 913 7.28 29.17 22.50
N THR A 914 7.38 29.34 23.81
CA THR A 914 6.80 30.49 24.50
C THR A 914 7.82 31.63 24.63
N GLY A 915 7.36 32.81 25.05
CA GLY A 915 8.19 34.02 25.11
C GLY A 915 7.98 34.92 23.90
N SER A 916 8.78 35.99 23.82
CA SER A 916 8.65 37.01 22.78
C SER A 916 9.87 37.07 21.87
N GLY A 917 9.63 37.18 20.56
CA GLY A 917 10.68 37.31 19.55
C GLY A 917 10.69 36.19 18.52
N VAL A 918 11.83 36.04 17.85
CA VAL A 918 12.08 35.03 16.82
C VAL A 918 13.33 34.26 17.20
N ALA A 919 13.22 32.94 17.21
CA ALA A 919 14.29 31.98 17.44
C ALA A 919 14.59 31.19 16.16
N SER A 920 15.66 30.40 16.21
CA SER A 920 15.98 29.39 15.20
C SER A 920 15.89 28.00 15.82
N ILE A 921 15.36 27.03 15.07
CA ILE A 921 15.15 25.66 15.56
C ILE A 921 15.57 24.63 14.51
N SER A 922 16.25 23.57 14.96
CA SER A 922 16.58 22.38 14.15
C SER A 922 16.22 21.11 14.91
N ALA A 923 16.09 19.99 14.19
CA ALA A 923 15.74 18.71 14.77
C ALA A 923 16.64 17.60 14.23
N GLY A 924 17.02 16.67 15.09
CA GLY A 924 17.45 15.32 14.74
C GLY A 924 16.44 14.30 15.29
N TYR A 925 16.18 13.21 14.60
CA TYR A 925 15.30 12.13 15.07
C TYR A 925 15.53 10.83 14.30
N THR A 926 15.16 9.70 14.89
CA THR A 926 15.08 8.39 14.24
C THR A 926 13.62 8.00 14.02
N GLU A 927 13.32 7.41 12.86
CA GLU A 927 12.01 6.81 12.61
C GLU A 927 12.04 5.33 12.97
N THR A 928 11.20 4.94 13.92
CA THR A 928 10.92 3.52 14.17
C THR A 928 9.68 3.14 13.37
N GLU A 929 9.77 2.11 12.53
CA GLU A 929 8.58 1.58 11.85
C GLU A 929 7.56 1.09 12.89
N MET A 930 6.40 1.74 12.91
CA MET A 930 5.23 1.29 13.65
C MET A 930 4.55 0.21 12.83
N ASN A 931 4.91 -1.06 13.03
CA ASN A 931 4.12 -2.18 12.52
C ASN A 931 3.00 -2.51 13.53
N SER A 932 1.97 -3.21 13.06
CA SER A 932 0.79 -3.62 13.86
C SER A 932 1.14 -4.52 15.05
N GLU A 933 2.32 -5.15 15.05
CA GLU A 933 2.88 -5.88 16.20
C GLU A 933 3.50 -4.95 17.26
N ASN A 934 4.15 -3.85 16.87
CA ASN A 934 4.75 -2.86 17.77
C ASN A 934 3.72 -1.88 18.35
N GLU A 935 2.59 -1.63 17.67
CA GLU A 935 1.54 -0.74 18.19
C GLU A 935 0.88 -1.31 19.45
N LEU A 936 0.63 -2.61 19.53
CA LEU A 936 0.00 -3.23 20.71
C LEU A 936 0.98 -3.56 21.84
N GLN A 937 2.26 -3.82 21.55
CA GLN A 937 3.27 -4.07 22.60
C GLN A 937 3.59 -2.81 23.44
N LYS A 938 3.19 -1.62 22.99
CA LYS A 938 3.34 -0.36 23.75
C LYS A 938 2.07 0.16 24.42
N ASP A 939 0.89 -0.34 24.02
CA ASP A 939 -0.39 0.01 24.61
C ASP A 939 -0.62 -0.84 25.88
N ALA A 940 0.11 -0.50 26.95
CA ALA A 940 0.09 -1.24 28.21
C ALA A 940 -1.31 -1.26 28.86
N PRO A 941 -1.62 -2.28 29.68
CA PRO A 941 -2.83 -2.28 30.49
C PRO A 941 -2.98 -0.97 31.26
N PHE A 942 -4.19 -0.40 31.28
CA PHE A 942 -4.48 0.84 31.98
C PHE A 942 -5.72 0.69 32.87
N VAL A 943 -5.77 1.49 33.92
CA VAL A 943 -6.90 1.53 34.86
C VAL A 943 -7.63 2.83 34.71
N VAL A 944 -8.95 2.75 34.57
CA VAL A 944 -9.88 3.87 34.70
C VAL A 944 -10.46 3.85 36.10
N ALA A 945 -10.14 4.85 36.91
CA ALA A 945 -10.60 4.95 38.30
C ALA A 945 -11.44 6.21 38.52
N PHE A 946 -12.66 6.05 39.04
CA PHE A 946 -13.57 7.16 39.32
C PHE A 946 -13.28 7.78 40.68
N THR A 947 -12.77 9.02 40.68
CA THR A 947 -12.42 9.77 41.89
C THR A 947 -13.62 10.52 42.48
N SER A 948 -14.62 10.80 41.65
CA SER A 948 -15.95 11.32 41.99
C SER A 948 -16.99 10.83 40.97
N ASP A 949 -18.25 11.22 41.12
CA ASP A 949 -19.34 10.83 40.21
C ASP A 949 -19.20 11.49 38.81
N ASP A 950 -18.35 12.52 38.71
CA ASP A 950 -18.12 13.34 37.52
C ASP A 950 -16.65 13.39 37.09
N GLN A 951 -15.75 12.61 37.71
CA GLN A 951 -14.32 12.63 37.41
C GLN A 951 -13.71 11.23 37.45
N TYR A 952 -12.82 10.97 36.50
CA TYR A 952 -12.00 9.76 36.48
C TYR A 952 -10.54 10.07 36.16
N ILE A 953 -9.66 9.17 36.58
CA ILE A 953 -8.25 9.17 36.22
C ILE A 953 -7.97 7.94 35.35
N ILE A 954 -7.08 8.10 34.37
CA ILE A 954 -6.51 7.01 33.60
C ILE A 954 -5.08 6.84 34.06
N THR A 955 -4.71 5.62 34.43
CA THR A 955 -3.36 5.28 34.93
C THR A 955 -2.79 4.14 34.10
N ASP A 956 -1.59 4.32 33.56
CA ASP A 956 -0.80 3.24 32.97
C ASP A 956 -0.33 2.29 34.09
N THR A 957 -0.62 1.00 33.97
CA THR A 957 -0.32 0.05 35.06
C THR A 957 1.13 -0.42 35.09
N ARG A 958 1.89 -0.22 34.01
CA ARG A 958 3.30 -0.64 33.93
C ARG A 958 4.22 0.40 34.58
N SER A 959 4.00 1.68 34.29
CA SER A 959 4.78 2.78 34.86
C SER A 959 4.12 3.45 36.08
N GLU A 960 2.91 3.01 36.45
CA GLU A 960 2.07 3.65 37.49
C GLU A 960 1.84 5.15 37.24
N THR A 961 1.96 5.60 35.98
CA THR A 961 1.83 7.01 35.58
C THR A 961 0.37 7.37 35.36
N VAL A 962 -0.09 8.46 35.96
CA VAL A 962 -1.41 9.05 35.69
C VAL A 962 -1.32 9.82 34.38
N VAL A 963 -1.86 9.23 33.32
CA VAL A 963 -1.80 9.77 31.95
C VAL A 963 -2.89 10.80 31.67
N ALA A 964 -4.02 10.70 32.37
CA ALA A 964 -5.11 11.67 32.22
C ALA A 964 -5.93 11.79 33.51
N THR A 965 -6.44 12.99 33.75
CA THR A 965 -7.52 13.25 34.72
C THR A 965 -8.64 13.96 33.97
N ARG A 966 -9.83 13.37 33.92
CA ARG A 966 -10.90 13.82 33.03
C ARG A 966 -12.25 13.95 33.73
N THR A 967 -13.07 14.86 33.22
CA THR A 967 -14.50 14.94 33.55
C THR A 967 -15.27 13.82 32.85
N PHE A 968 -16.13 13.12 33.59
CA PHE A 968 -17.04 12.10 33.09
C PHE A 968 -18.39 12.72 32.69
N GLU A 969 -18.85 12.40 31.48
CA GLU A 969 -20.16 12.79 30.97
C GLU A 969 -21.02 11.53 30.77
N PRO A 970 -22.16 11.38 31.46
CA PRO A 970 -22.99 10.18 31.35
C PRO A 970 -23.49 9.92 29.92
N GLY A 971 -23.28 8.71 29.42
CA GLY A 971 -23.68 8.28 28.07
C GLY A 971 -22.61 8.45 27.01
N GLU A 972 -21.54 9.21 27.29
CA GLU A 972 -20.36 9.29 26.41
C GLU A 972 -19.35 8.20 26.77
N PRO A 973 -18.80 7.46 25.80
CA PRO A 973 -17.80 6.44 26.07
C PRO A 973 -16.44 7.08 26.42
N ILE A 974 -15.66 6.39 27.25
CA ILE A 974 -14.31 6.80 27.63
C ILE A 974 -13.33 6.34 26.56
N LYS A 975 -12.74 7.28 25.83
CA LYS A 975 -11.76 6.99 24.77
C LYS A 975 -10.34 7.27 25.22
N TYR A 976 -9.44 6.31 25.11
CA TYR A 976 -8.01 6.49 25.39
C TYR A 976 -7.18 5.67 24.41
N GLN A 977 -6.24 6.31 23.73
CA GLN A 977 -5.52 5.73 22.59
C GLN A 977 -6.54 5.12 21.58
N ASN A 978 -6.39 3.85 21.23
CA ASN A 978 -7.26 3.10 20.32
C ASN A 978 -8.44 2.40 21.01
N PHE A 979 -8.61 2.61 22.32
CA PHE A 979 -9.62 1.94 23.13
C PHE A 979 -10.82 2.83 23.41
N THR A 980 -12.00 2.24 23.27
CA THR A 980 -13.27 2.83 23.67
C THR A 980 -13.89 1.96 24.78
N LEU A 981 -13.93 2.50 25.99
CA LEU A 981 -14.61 1.90 27.14
C LEU A 981 -16.05 2.47 27.21
N SER A 982 -17.03 1.59 27.05
CA SER A 982 -18.45 1.91 27.22
C SER A 982 -18.95 1.34 28.54
N LEU A 983 -19.72 2.11 29.29
CA LEU A 983 -20.34 1.70 30.56
C LEU A 983 -21.87 1.60 30.38
N ASP A 984 -22.48 0.52 30.87
CA ASP A 984 -23.92 0.27 30.76
C ASP A 984 -24.78 1.06 31.77
N ALA A 985 -24.14 1.58 32.83
CA ALA A 985 -24.72 2.43 33.85
C ALA A 985 -23.70 3.47 34.34
N ALA A 986 -24.17 4.50 35.06
CA ALA A 986 -23.30 5.51 35.63
C ALA A 986 -22.43 4.90 36.76
N PRO A 987 -21.10 5.08 36.71
CA PRO A 987 -20.18 4.65 37.77
C PRO A 987 -20.30 5.56 38.99
N VAL A 988 -19.82 5.08 40.15
CA VAL A 988 -19.82 5.82 41.41
C VAL A 988 -18.39 6.05 41.87
N ARG A 989 -18.16 7.07 42.69
CA ARG A 989 -16.86 7.30 43.34
C ARG A 989 -16.28 6.01 43.96
N GLY A 990 -15.07 5.67 43.56
CA GLY A 990 -14.33 4.48 44.01
C GLY A 990 -14.41 3.28 43.07
N ASP A 991 -15.27 3.33 42.05
CA ASP A 991 -15.31 2.30 41.01
C ASP A 991 -14.03 2.36 40.16
N THR A 992 -13.52 1.19 39.79
CA THR A 992 -12.32 1.04 38.98
C THR A 992 -12.53 -0.05 37.93
N PHE A 993 -12.03 0.21 36.72
CA PHE A 993 -12.11 -0.69 35.57
C PHE A 993 -10.71 -0.83 35.00
N THR A 994 -10.16 -2.05 35.06
CA THR A 994 -8.85 -2.37 34.48
C THR A 994 -9.05 -2.84 33.05
N ILE A 995 -8.36 -2.24 32.10
CA ILE A 995 -8.29 -2.69 30.72
C ILE A 995 -6.99 -3.47 30.60
N GLU A 996 -7.09 -4.77 30.37
CA GLU A 996 -5.94 -5.67 30.32
C GLU A 996 -5.97 -6.56 29.07
N GLU A 997 -4.80 -7.12 28.74
CA GLU A 997 -4.68 -8.12 27.70
C GLU A 997 -5.55 -9.33 28.02
N ASN A 998 -6.32 -9.78 27.04
CA ASN A 998 -7.18 -10.93 27.16
C ASN A 998 -6.42 -12.24 26.90
N ILE A 999 -5.37 -12.48 27.69
CA ILE A 999 -4.39 -13.56 27.51
C ILE A 999 -5.05 -14.95 27.52
N ASP A 1000 -6.17 -15.11 28.21
CA ASP A 1000 -6.93 -16.37 28.27
C ASP A 1000 -8.03 -16.47 27.20
N GLY A 1001 -8.23 -15.43 26.39
CA GLY A 1001 -9.27 -15.39 25.37
C GLY A 1001 -10.69 -15.49 25.95
N VAL A 1002 -10.92 -15.08 27.20
CA VAL A 1002 -12.23 -15.18 27.87
C VAL A 1002 -12.87 -13.80 28.05
N GLY A 1003 -14.19 -13.72 28.05
CA GLY A 1003 -14.93 -12.55 28.58
C GLY A 1003 -15.15 -11.38 27.62
N ASN A 1004 -14.31 -11.16 26.60
CA ASN A 1004 -14.60 -10.21 25.52
C ASN A 1004 -14.79 -10.93 24.18
N ASN A 1005 -16.06 -11.04 23.75
CA ASN A 1005 -16.51 -11.70 22.53
C ASN A 1005 -16.69 -10.74 21.34
N SER A 1006 -16.21 -9.50 21.42
CA SER A 1006 -16.45 -8.50 20.37
C SER A 1006 -15.90 -8.94 19.00
N ASN A 1007 -14.81 -9.71 18.95
CA ASN A 1007 -14.26 -10.14 17.65
C ASN A 1007 -15.22 -11.06 16.88
N ILE A 1008 -15.77 -12.08 17.52
CA ILE A 1008 -16.75 -12.96 16.87
C ILE A 1008 -18.07 -12.23 16.60
N LEU A 1009 -18.44 -11.23 17.39
CA LEU A 1009 -19.60 -10.36 17.10
C LEU A 1009 -19.38 -9.53 15.82
N LEU A 1010 -18.20 -8.97 15.60
CA LEU A 1010 -17.85 -8.31 14.33
C LEU A 1010 -18.04 -9.25 13.14
N MET A 1011 -17.72 -10.54 13.32
CA MET A 1011 -17.92 -11.52 12.27
C MET A 1011 -19.40 -11.85 12.03
N VAL A 1012 -20.25 -11.79 13.05
CA VAL A 1012 -21.71 -11.88 12.89
C VAL A 1012 -22.25 -10.65 12.14
N GLU A 1013 -21.72 -9.46 12.43
CA GLU A 1013 -22.14 -8.21 11.77
C GLU A 1013 -21.85 -8.20 10.26
N LEU A 1014 -20.84 -8.94 9.79
CA LEU A 1014 -20.55 -9.08 8.36
C LEU A 1014 -21.74 -9.60 7.54
N GLN A 1015 -22.67 -10.35 8.15
CA GLN A 1015 -23.87 -10.83 7.46
C GLN A 1015 -24.69 -9.67 6.86
N ASN A 1016 -24.74 -8.53 7.54
CA ASN A 1016 -25.55 -7.38 7.15
C ASN A 1016 -24.71 -6.16 6.71
N LYS A 1017 -23.38 -6.23 6.83
CA LYS A 1017 -22.49 -5.10 6.53
C LYS A 1017 -22.32 -4.93 5.01
N PRO A 1018 -22.43 -3.70 4.48
CA PRO A 1018 -22.23 -3.45 3.06
C PRO A 1018 -20.75 -3.46 2.67
N VAL A 1019 -20.20 -4.64 2.39
CA VAL A 1019 -18.78 -4.85 2.06
C VAL A 1019 -18.55 -5.04 0.55
N VAL A 1020 -19.58 -5.40 -0.21
CA VAL A 1020 -19.49 -5.53 -1.67
C VAL A 1020 -19.73 -4.17 -2.31
N ASP A 1021 -18.70 -3.64 -2.97
CA ASP A 1021 -18.67 -2.31 -3.60
C ASP A 1021 -19.03 -1.13 -2.67
N GLY A 1022 -18.99 -1.36 -1.35
CA GLY A 1022 -19.34 -0.37 -0.32
C GLY A 1022 -20.84 -0.11 -0.13
N TYR A 1023 -21.72 -0.87 -0.82
CA TYR A 1023 -23.17 -0.61 -0.80
C TYR A 1023 -24.04 -1.87 -0.58
N GLN A 1024 -23.51 -3.08 -0.72
CA GLN A 1024 -24.29 -4.33 -0.61
C GLN A 1024 -23.67 -5.31 0.38
N SER A 1025 -24.51 -6.06 1.10
CA SER A 1025 -24.07 -7.20 1.91
C SER A 1025 -23.67 -8.39 1.01
N ILE A 1026 -22.96 -9.36 1.59
CA ILE A 1026 -22.53 -10.58 0.88
C ILE A 1026 -23.74 -11.37 0.36
N SER A 1027 -24.79 -11.49 1.18
CA SER A 1027 -26.04 -12.17 0.80
C SER A 1027 -26.79 -11.42 -0.30
N ASP A 1028 -26.85 -10.08 -0.23
CA ASP A 1028 -27.53 -9.26 -1.25
C ASP A 1028 -26.83 -9.36 -2.61
N ALA A 1029 -25.50 -9.33 -2.64
CA ALA A 1029 -24.72 -9.46 -3.86
C ALA A 1029 -24.92 -10.83 -4.55
N TYR A 1030 -25.02 -11.90 -3.76
CA TYR A 1030 -25.36 -13.24 -4.27
C TYR A 1030 -26.77 -13.26 -4.88
N ILE A 1031 -27.76 -12.71 -4.17
CA ILE A 1031 -29.16 -12.66 -4.64
C ILE A 1031 -29.29 -11.80 -5.90
N ASP A 1032 -28.55 -10.69 -6.02
CA ASP A 1032 -28.56 -9.84 -7.21
C ASP A 1032 -28.01 -10.58 -8.44
N THR A 1033 -26.96 -11.38 -8.25
CA THR A 1033 -26.41 -12.23 -9.32
C THR A 1033 -27.47 -13.24 -9.81
N VAL A 1034 -28.12 -13.96 -8.90
CA VAL A 1034 -29.20 -14.91 -9.23
C VAL A 1034 -30.38 -14.18 -9.90
N SER A 1035 -30.77 -13.01 -9.40
CA SER A 1035 -31.86 -12.20 -9.93
C SER A 1035 -31.58 -11.69 -11.33
N THR A 1036 -30.33 -11.29 -11.62
CA THR A 1036 -29.90 -10.86 -12.96
C THR A 1036 -30.02 -12.01 -13.97
N VAL A 1037 -29.57 -13.20 -13.62
CA VAL A 1037 -29.74 -14.40 -14.47
C VAL A 1037 -31.23 -14.74 -14.62
N GLY A 1038 -32.00 -14.67 -13.53
CA GLY A 1038 -33.46 -14.86 -13.52
C GLY A 1038 -34.22 -13.94 -14.47
N ASN A 1039 -33.87 -12.66 -14.46
CA ASN A 1039 -34.44 -11.65 -15.34
C ASN A 1039 -34.09 -11.93 -16.81
N LYS A 1040 -32.84 -12.34 -17.10
CA LYS A 1040 -32.43 -12.74 -18.45
C LYS A 1040 -33.17 -13.97 -18.94
N ALA A 1041 -33.28 -15.02 -18.11
CA ALA A 1041 -34.03 -16.23 -18.45
C ALA A 1041 -35.50 -15.91 -18.77
N THR A 1042 -36.13 -15.07 -17.95
CA THR A 1042 -37.52 -14.65 -18.15
C THR A 1042 -37.68 -13.83 -19.44
N LEU A 1043 -36.77 -12.89 -19.71
CA LEU A 1043 -36.78 -12.10 -20.93
C LEU A 1043 -36.60 -12.98 -22.18
N SER A 1044 -35.62 -13.89 -22.18
CA SER A 1044 -35.38 -14.82 -23.29
C SER A 1044 -36.58 -15.73 -23.53
N ARG A 1045 -37.27 -16.20 -22.48
CA ARG A 1045 -38.52 -16.97 -22.63
C ARG A 1045 -39.63 -16.15 -23.28
N ILE A 1046 -39.84 -14.92 -22.85
CA ILE A 1046 -40.85 -14.03 -23.46
C ILE A 1046 -40.50 -13.75 -24.92
N SER A 1047 -39.22 -13.51 -25.22
CA SER A 1047 -38.73 -13.34 -26.59
C SER A 1047 -38.94 -14.60 -27.43
N GLN A 1048 -38.70 -15.78 -26.87
CA GLN A 1048 -38.95 -17.06 -27.55
C GLN A 1048 -40.43 -17.22 -27.91
N GLU A 1049 -41.33 -16.99 -26.95
CA GLU A 1049 -42.79 -17.07 -27.17
C GLU A 1049 -43.25 -16.07 -28.25
N ALA A 1050 -42.71 -14.85 -28.24
CA ALA A 1050 -43.04 -13.84 -29.25
C ALA A 1050 -42.48 -14.21 -30.64
N LEU A 1051 -41.23 -14.68 -30.71
CA LEU A 1051 -40.59 -15.08 -31.97
C LEU A 1051 -41.21 -16.35 -32.56
N GLN A 1052 -41.76 -17.23 -31.72
CA GLN A 1052 -42.54 -18.38 -32.18
C GLN A 1052 -43.75 -17.92 -33.00
N VAL A 1053 -44.48 -16.90 -32.53
CA VAL A 1053 -45.62 -16.34 -33.28
C VAL A 1053 -45.17 -15.74 -34.61
N VAL A 1054 -44.03 -15.05 -34.64
CA VAL A 1054 -43.46 -14.49 -35.87
C VAL A 1054 -43.03 -15.60 -36.84
N TYR A 1055 -42.44 -16.67 -36.32
CA TYR A 1055 -42.09 -17.86 -37.10
C TYR A 1055 -43.34 -18.52 -37.68
N ASP A 1056 -44.36 -18.80 -36.88
CA ASP A 1056 -45.62 -19.41 -37.31
C ASP A 1056 -46.30 -18.56 -38.41
N GLN A 1057 -46.30 -17.23 -38.26
CA GLN A 1057 -46.83 -16.33 -39.30
C GLN A 1057 -46.02 -16.38 -40.60
N ALA A 1058 -44.70 -16.52 -40.51
CA ALA A 1058 -43.83 -16.66 -41.67
C ALA A 1058 -44.06 -18.01 -42.37
N VAL A 1059 -44.27 -19.10 -41.61
CA VAL A 1059 -44.66 -20.42 -42.14
C VAL A 1059 -45.98 -20.32 -42.89
N GLU A 1060 -47.02 -19.72 -42.29
CA GLU A 1060 -48.31 -19.51 -42.96
C GLU A 1060 -48.19 -18.70 -44.25
N THR A 1061 -47.39 -17.62 -44.23
CA THR A 1061 -47.17 -16.77 -45.41
C THR A 1061 -46.48 -17.53 -46.54
N LYS A 1062 -45.45 -18.32 -46.20
CA LYS A 1062 -44.75 -19.18 -47.15
C LYS A 1062 -45.68 -20.27 -47.70
N ASP A 1063 -46.52 -20.87 -46.86
CA ASP A 1063 -47.46 -21.93 -47.27
C ASP A 1063 -48.63 -21.39 -48.10
N ALA A 1064 -49.04 -20.13 -47.93
CA ALA A 1064 -50.01 -19.48 -48.80
C ALA A 1064 -49.52 -19.35 -50.25
N VAL A 1065 -48.20 -19.23 -50.46
CA VAL A 1065 -47.58 -19.14 -51.79
C VAL A 1065 -47.19 -20.51 -52.34
N SER A 1066 -46.49 -21.30 -51.53
CA SER A 1066 -45.79 -22.52 -51.95
C SER A 1066 -46.40 -23.81 -51.40
N GLY A 1067 -47.36 -23.72 -50.49
CA GLY A 1067 -48.04 -24.87 -49.89
C GLY A 1067 -49.06 -25.49 -50.82
N VAL A 1068 -49.32 -26.78 -50.63
CA VAL A 1068 -50.32 -27.54 -51.40
C VAL A 1068 -51.65 -27.47 -50.65
N SER A 1069 -52.68 -26.86 -51.24
CA SER A 1069 -54.04 -26.85 -50.68
C SER A 1069 -54.91 -27.87 -51.42
N LEU A 1070 -55.49 -28.82 -50.68
CA LEU A 1070 -56.34 -29.86 -51.27
C LEU A 1070 -57.53 -29.28 -52.04
N ASP A 1071 -58.13 -28.19 -51.56
CA ASP A 1071 -59.26 -27.55 -52.21
C ASP A 1071 -58.86 -26.87 -53.52
N SER A 1072 -57.72 -26.18 -53.54
CA SER A 1072 -57.21 -25.55 -54.78
C SER A 1072 -56.75 -26.59 -55.80
N GLU A 1073 -56.06 -27.63 -55.35
CA GLU A 1073 -55.64 -28.74 -56.21
C GLU A 1073 -56.84 -29.54 -56.75
N ALA A 1074 -57.88 -29.76 -55.94
CA ALA A 1074 -59.11 -30.41 -56.41
C ALA A 1074 -59.84 -29.56 -57.47
N ALA A 1075 -59.91 -28.25 -57.27
CA ALA A 1075 -60.49 -27.33 -58.25
C ALA A 1075 -59.67 -27.31 -59.56
N ASP A 1076 -58.34 -27.23 -59.47
CA ASP A 1076 -57.43 -27.29 -60.62
C ASP A 1076 -57.52 -28.65 -61.33
N LEU A 1077 -57.63 -29.75 -60.60
CA LEU A 1077 -57.83 -31.10 -61.12
C LEU A 1077 -59.13 -31.19 -61.95
N ILE A 1078 -60.25 -30.71 -61.41
CA ILE A 1078 -61.53 -30.67 -62.13
C ILE A 1078 -61.42 -29.78 -63.37
N ARG A 1079 -60.82 -28.59 -63.25
CA ARG A 1079 -60.62 -27.65 -64.36
C ARG A 1079 -59.80 -28.28 -65.48
N PHE A 1080 -58.67 -28.91 -65.17
CA PHE A 1080 -57.82 -29.56 -66.17
C PHE A 1080 -58.46 -30.83 -66.74
N GLN A 1081 -59.25 -31.59 -65.97
CA GLN A 1081 -60.03 -32.72 -66.48
C GLN A 1081 -61.08 -32.27 -67.51
N GLN A 1082 -61.83 -31.20 -67.21
CA GLN A 1082 -62.81 -30.62 -68.13
C GLN A 1082 -62.13 -30.07 -69.38
N ALA A 1083 -61.00 -29.35 -69.24
CA ALA A 1083 -60.25 -28.80 -70.35
C ALA A 1083 -59.61 -29.89 -71.24
N TYR A 1084 -59.14 -30.99 -70.64
CA TYR A 1084 -58.66 -32.17 -71.36
C TYR A 1084 -59.79 -32.85 -72.15
N GLN A 1085 -60.96 -33.07 -71.53
CA GLN A 1085 -62.14 -33.65 -72.20
C GLN A 1085 -62.64 -32.77 -73.36
N ALA A 1086 -62.71 -31.44 -73.15
CA ALA A 1086 -63.08 -30.50 -74.18
C ALA A 1086 -62.10 -30.52 -75.36
N SER A 1087 -60.78 -30.52 -75.08
CA SER A 1087 -59.75 -30.63 -76.11
C SER A 1087 -59.80 -31.95 -76.88
N ALA A 1088 -60.09 -33.06 -76.18
CA ALA A 1088 -60.31 -34.37 -76.80
C ALA A 1088 -61.55 -34.39 -77.70
N GLN A 1089 -62.65 -33.74 -77.30
CA GLN A 1089 -63.83 -33.57 -78.15
C GLN A 1089 -63.52 -32.73 -79.40
N VAL A 1090 -62.72 -31.66 -79.27
CA VAL A 1090 -62.28 -30.84 -80.43
C VAL A 1090 -61.48 -31.68 -81.43
N ILE A 1091 -60.56 -32.54 -80.96
CA ILE A 1091 -59.84 -33.48 -81.85
C ILE A 1091 -60.80 -34.49 -82.48
N GLN A 1092 -61.75 -35.05 -81.73
CA GLN A 1092 -62.75 -35.99 -82.27
C GLN A 1092 -63.63 -35.35 -83.34
N VAL A 1093 -64.08 -34.11 -83.13
CA VAL A 1093 -64.87 -33.35 -84.11
C VAL A 1093 -64.00 -32.98 -85.32
N ALA A 1094 -62.75 -32.55 -85.12
CA ALA A 1094 -61.81 -32.29 -86.20
C ALA A 1094 -61.49 -33.56 -87.02
N SER A 1095 -61.36 -34.72 -86.38
CA SER A 1095 -61.19 -36.03 -87.03
C SER A 1095 -62.44 -36.39 -87.85
N LYS A 1096 -63.64 -36.25 -87.27
CA LYS A 1096 -64.90 -36.49 -88.00
C LYS A 1096 -65.08 -35.55 -89.19
N LEU A 1097 -64.69 -34.27 -89.05
CA LEU A 1097 -64.71 -33.31 -90.16
C LEU A 1097 -63.66 -33.64 -91.23
N PHE A 1098 -62.47 -34.07 -90.84
CA PHE A 1098 -61.43 -34.52 -91.74
C PHE A 1098 -61.84 -35.79 -92.51
N ASP A 1099 -62.41 -36.78 -91.82
CA ASP A 1099 -62.95 -38.01 -92.41
C ASP A 1099 -64.15 -37.71 -93.33
N SER A 1100 -65.01 -36.76 -92.96
CA SER A 1100 -66.12 -36.29 -93.82
C SER A 1100 -65.60 -35.58 -95.08
N ILE A 1101 -64.53 -34.80 -94.98
CA ILE A 1101 -63.91 -34.12 -96.13
C ILE A 1101 -63.13 -35.10 -97.02
N LEU A 1102 -62.49 -36.13 -96.44
CA LEU A 1102 -61.85 -37.21 -97.19
C LEU A 1102 -62.88 -38.12 -97.88
N GLY A 1103 -64.03 -38.37 -97.25
CA GLY A 1103 -65.16 -39.11 -97.83
C GLY A 1103 -65.94 -38.34 -98.91
N LEU A 1104 -65.66 -37.04 -99.08
CA LEU A 1104 -66.19 -36.17 -100.15
C LEU A 1104 -65.28 -36.11 -101.39
N ARG A 1105 -64.20 -36.92 -101.46
CA ARG A 1105 -63.32 -37.03 -102.64
C ARG A 1105 -63.57 -38.31 -103.43
#